data_AF-A0A7Y5S5G4-F1
#
_entry.id   AF-A0A7Y5S5G4-F1
#
_cell.length_a   1.000
_cell.length_b   1.000
_cell.length_c   1.000
_cell.angle_alpha   90.00
_cell.angle_beta   90.00
_cell.angle_gamma   90.00
#
_symmetry.space_group_name_H-M   'P 1'
#
loop_
_entity.id
_entity.type
_entity.pdbx_description
1 polymer ?
#
loop_
_entity_poly.entity_id
_entity_poly.type
_entity_poly.pdbx_seq_one_letter_code
_entity_poly.pdbx_strand_id
1 'polypeptide(L)'
;MKTHRNLAPARDGSHRPILAWVIRCILLLCGLGSIAYGQASAQVPQAGQPTAIPASRQAKNLAVITVKGPISALTFKSIERRLQLARRAGADAVVIELDTPGGELGAALDITSLLKRSDTPIPNTVAWVHPNAFSAGSVIALACREIVVSEGVNFGDALVIATNRDGSLKNLKEAERQKLTAPLLSDVVDSARLRGYDEYLVQGFVTLGVALWQVENIQTGQRLFVNAKEYELLFGQPPADTRPRVPSAPPGETARKVFSGREERAARKDASKDGTPAQGKPAADAESPAETSPTPDQPSPDGTPSPNTVTGEKKDSQNATNAGGTQTAPPPGPPPEHQLIDPSTAVKPASPAVANVAVDASATQSLAPQRPEFSLADQGKYRLVEYVADGNGPLILKTADMERYGLARQVVRNDAELLAFFGAKNLRRLDPTWSEGLVAFLTNPIVRGVLIVIFLISLFLEMSHPGVTLPGLVAGVSLVALLAPPLIIGMANWWEVAAIASGILLIALEIFVIPGFGITGILGVLLLFAGLIGTFVPSGSDSLFPDSPQARSELLYGVATVAMAVATSMVGCYFLAKHFGSLPVIGKLVLRSSPANEVDEGLFAAIAPGDGDVRVGQVGIAITPLRPSGKMQAGDKIIDVVAQMGFIAPGAKVRVVVVTEFRIEVEAVEGNA
;
A
#
# COMPACT_ATOMS: atom_id res chain seq x y z
N MET A 1 -26.28 72.27 -15.93
CA MET A 1 -25.43 73.46 -16.16
C MET A 1 -24.87 73.37 -17.57
N LYS A 2 -25.08 74.40 -18.43
CA LYS A 2 -24.60 74.58 -19.83
C LYS A 2 -24.98 73.47 -20.84
N THR A 3 -25.85 73.63 -21.84
CA THR A 3 -25.97 74.56 -23.01
C THR A 3 -24.95 74.36 -24.15
N HIS A 4 -25.38 73.84 -25.31
CA HIS A 4 -25.42 74.49 -26.64
C HIS A 4 -25.69 73.45 -27.77
N ARG A 5 -26.65 73.69 -28.70
CA ARG A 5 -26.50 74.14 -30.13
C ARG A 5 -25.69 73.15 -31.03
N ASN A 6 -26.01 72.86 -32.30
CA ASN A 6 -26.82 73.59 -33.31
C ASN A 6 -27.23 72.69 -34.53
N LEU A 7 -28.32 73.07 -35.22
CA LEU A 7 -28.57 73.05 -36.70
C LEU A 7 -28.18 71.84 -37.61
N ALA A 8 -29.19 71.05 -38.05
CA ALA A 8 -29.76 70.93 -39.43
C ALA A 8 -28.89 71.14 -40.72
N PRO A 9 -29.33 70.68 -41.93
CA PRO A 9 -30.16 69.50 -42.34
C PRO A 9 -29.73 68.85 -43.71
N ALA A 10 -30.68 68.15 -44.38
CA ALA A 10 -30.74 67.70 -45.81
C ALA A 10 -30.38 66.22 -46.09
N ARG A 11 -31.39 65.39 -46.43
CA ARG A 11 -31.76 64.86 -47.79
C ARG A 11 -30.76 63.79 -48.28
N ASP A 12 -31.17 62.60 -48.74
CA ASP A 12 -32.19 62.35 -49.78
C ASP A 12 -32.73 60.89 -49.74
N GLY A 13 -33.74 60.55 -50.57
CA GLY A 13 -33.54 59.37 -51.42
C GLY A 13 -34.35 58.08 -51.22
N SER A 14 -35.66 58.18 -50.99
CA SER A 14 -36.69 57.42 -51.75
C SER A 14 -36.41 56.02 -52.36
N HIS A 15 -36.37 54.93 -51.57
CA HIS A 15 -36.56 53.55 -52.10
C HIS A 15 -37.45 52.66 -51.21
N ARG A 16 -38.78 52.82 -51.32
CA ARG A 16 -39.80 52.00 -50.62
C ARG A 16 -40.64 51.00 -51.46
N PRO A 17 -40.10 50.30 -52.49
CA PRO A 17 -40.78 49.10 -53.03
C PRO A 17 -40.06 47.77 -52.78
N ILE A 18 -38.76 47.78 -52.39
CA ILE A 18 -37.95 46.55 -52.33
C ILE A 18 -38.24 45.72 -51.06
N LEU A 19 -38.35 46.37 -49.89
CA LEU A 19 -38.56 45.66 -48.62
C LEU A 19 -39.92 44.92 -48.56
N ALA A 20 -40.96 45.46 -49.20
CA ALA A 20 -42.26 44.80 -49.32
C ALA A 20 -42.24 43.59 -50.25
N TRP A 21 -41.39 43.60 -51.29
CA TRP A 21 -41.15 42.45 -52.17
C TRP A 21 -40.38 41.35 -51.44
N VAL A 22 -39.32 41.69 -50.70
CA VAL A 22 -38.54 40.72 -49.91
C VAL A 22 -39.44 40.03 -48.87
N ILE A 23 -40.29 40.77 -48.16
CA ILE A 23 -41.23 40.18 -47.19
C ILE A 23 -42.27 39.27 -47.88
N ARG A 24 -42.76 39.62 -49.08
CA ARG A 24 -43.66 38.74 -49.84
C ARG A 24 -42.97 37.48 -50.38
N CYS A 25 -41.72 37.55 -50.82
CA CYS A 25 -40.95 36.37 -51.22
C CYS A 25 -40.67 35.43 -50.04
N ILE A 26 -40.36 35.97 -48.86
CA ILE A 26 -40.18 35.18 -47.63
C ILE A 26 -41.48 34.48 -47.23
N LEU A 27 -42.63 35.17 -47.29
CA LEU A 27 -43.93 34.57 -46.97
C LEU A 27 -44.42 33.54 -48.01
N LEU A 28 -44.08 33.71 -49.30
CA LEU A 28 -44.39 32.71 -50.33
C LEU A 28 -43.52 31.45 -50.24
N LEU A 29 -42.25 31.57 -49.80
CA LEU A 29 -41.39 30.43 -49.48
C LEU A 29 -41.88 29.61 -48.28
N CYS A 30 -42.73 30.17 -47.42
CA CYS A 30 -43.35 29.45 -46.30
C CYS A 30 -44.70 28.79 -46.64
N GLY A 31 -45.24 28.96 -47.85
CA GLY A 31 -46.63 28.64 -48.19
C GLY A 31 -46.89 27.34 -48.99
N LEU A 32 -45.87 26.71 -49.57
CA LEU A 32 -46.02 25.55 -50.46
C LEU A 32 -45.02 24.44 -50.10
N GLY A 33 -45.40 23.63 -49.11
CA GLY A 33 -44.56 22.54 -48.58
C GLY A 33 -45.34 21.35 -48.02
N SER A 34 -46.59 21.14 -48.46
CA SER A 34 -47.42 19.99 -48.05
C SER A 34 -47.36 18.86 -49.07
N ILE A 35 -46.20 18.21 -49.16
CA ILE A 35 -46.06 16.88 -49.78
C ILE A 35 -45.69 15.89 -48.67
N ALA A 36 -46.41 14.78 -48.62
CA ALA A 36 -46.33 13.82 -47.53
C ALA A 36 -44.96 13.12 -47.46
N TYR A 37 -44.10 13.57 -46.55
CA TYR A 37 -43.12 12.70 -45.92
C TYR A 37 -43.79 11.99 -44.75
N GLY A 38 -43.96 10.68 -44.88
CA GLY A 38 -44.35 9.80 -43.79
C GLY A 38 -43.25 9.73 -42.74
N GLN A 39 -43.15 10.77 -41.89
CA GLN A 39 -42.38 10.67 -40.67
C GLN A 39 -43.14 9.76 -39.73
N ALA A 40 -42.65 8.53 -39.58
CA ALA A 40 -42.89 7.77 -38.38
C ALA A 40 -42.38 8.63 -37.22
N SER A 41 -43.29 9.31 -36.53
CA SER A 41 -43.00 9.95 -35.27
C SER A 41 -42.64 8.86 -34.29
N ALA A 42 -41.34 8.57 -34.19
CA ALA A 42 -40.80 7.92 -33.02
C ALA A 42 -41.21 8.80 -31.84
N GLN A 43 -42.28 8.40 -31.15
CA GLN A 43 -42.65 8.99 -29.88
C GLN A 43 -41.41 8.86 -29.02
N VAL A 44 -40.80 10.01 -28.68
CA VAL A 44 -39.83 10.06 -27.58
C VAL A 44 -40.53 9.34 -26.44
N PRO A 45 -39.96 8.22 -25.92
CA PRO A 45 -40.60 7.51 -24.84
C PRO A 45 -40.90 8.51 -23.74
N GLN A 46 -42.18 8.69 -23.39
CA GLN A 46 -42.50 9.47 -22.21
C GLN A 46 -41.69 8.86 -21.07
N ALA A 47 -40.94 9.70 -20.35
CA ALA A 47 -40.24 9.28 -19.16
C ALA A 47 -41.25 8.48 -18.32
N GLY A 48 -40.92 7.20 -18.06
CA GLY A 48 -41.87 6.25 -17.53
C GLY A 48 -42.57 6.82 -16.29
N GLN A 49 -43.84 6.50 -16.10
CA GLN A 49 -44.58 6.94 -14.91
C GLN A 49 -43.72 6.69 -13.67
N PRO A 50 -43.59 7.67 -12.75
CA PRO A 50 -42.61 7.62 -11.68
C PRO A 50 -42.74 6.30 -10.92
N THR A 51 -41.77 5.40 -11.15
CA THR A 51 -41.84 4.02 -10.70
C THR A 51 -42.03 4.03 -9.19
N ALA A 52 -43.16 3.49 -8.72
CA ALA A 52 -43.52 3.55 -7.32
C ALA A 52 -42.38 3.00 -6.46
N ILE A 53 -41.82 3.84 -5.60
CA ILE A 53 -40.63 3.49 -4.80
C ILE A 53 -41.01 2.30 -3.92
N PRO A 54 -40.30 1.16 -3.99
CA PRO A 54 -40.65 -0.03 -3.22
C PRO A 54 -40.72 0.30 -1.72
N ALA A 55 -41.78 -0.14 -1.04
CA ALA A 55 -42.00 0.15 0.38
C ALA A 55 -40.83 -0.27 1.28
N SER A 56 -40.05 -1.26 0.83
CA SER A 56 -38.85 -1.78 1.50
C SER A 56 -37.57 -0.97 1.25
N ARG A 57 -37.61 -0.03 0.31
CA ARG A 57 -36.59 0.99 0.02
C ARG A 57 -36.97 2.36 0.59
N GLN A 58 -38.26 2.68 0.68
CA GLN A 58 -38.74 3.99 1.17
C GLN A 58 -38.11 4.36 2.52
N ALA A 59 -37.68 5.62 2.65
CA ALA A 59 -37.10 6.18 3.86
C ALA A 59 -37.52 7.64 4.03
N LYS A 60 -37.63 8.14 5.26
CA LYS A 60 -37.88 9.57 5.52
C LYS A 60 -36.56 10.31 5.71
N ASN A 61 -35.66 9.71 6.50
CA ASN A 61 -34.35 10.24 6.84
C ASN A 61 -33.27 9.29 6.31
N LEU A 62 -32.40 9.83 5.44
CA LEU A 62 -31.30 9.11 4.80
C LEU A 62 -29.96 9.53 5.40
N ALA A 63 -29.15 8.57 5.82
CA ALA A 63 -27.74 8.80 6.13
C ALA A 63 -26.85 8.38 4.97
N VAL A 64 -25.75 9.10 4.73
CA VAL A 64 -24.69 8.70 3.78
C VAL A 64 -23.39 8.51 4.56
N ILE A 65 -22.82 7.32 4.54
CA ILE A 65 -21.55 6.99 5.18
C ILE A 65 -20.49 6.87 4.09
N THR A 66 -19.59 7.85 4.02
CA THR A 66 -18.58 7.93 2.98
C THR A 66 -17.33 7.10 3.34
N VAL A 67 -16.90 6.23 2.42
CA VAL A 67 -15.80 5.29 2.57
C VAL A 67 -14.83 5.50 1.41
N LYS A 68 -13.68 6.12 1.71
CA LYS A 68 -12.65 6.47 0.70
C LYS A 68 -11.32 5.83 1.04
N GLY A 69 -10.61 5.36 0.02
CA GLY A 69 -9.31 4.71 0.16
C GLY A 69 -9.40 3.25 0.67
N PRO A 70 -8.31 2.69 1.21
CA PRO A 70 -8.25 1.28 1.57
C PRO A 70 -9.23 0.85 2.67
N ILE A 71 -9.76 -0.37 2.52
CA ILE A 71 -10.56 -1.03 3.56
C ILE A 71 -9.63 -1.64 4.61
N SER A 72 -9.88 -1.36 5.89
CA SER A 72 -9.10 -1.83 7.03
C SER A 72 -9.98 -2.02 8.27
N ALA A 73 -9.43 -2.62 9.33
CA ALA A 73 -10.11 -2.70 10.64
C ALA A 73 -10.59 -1.33 11.17
N LEU A 74 -9.83 -0.25 10.93
CA LEU A 74 -10.25 1.13 11.24
C LEU A 74 -11.49 1.54 10.42
N THR A 75 -11.53 1.18 9.13
CA THR A 75 -12.67 1.43 8.24
C THR A 75 -13.93 0.71 8.75
N PHE A 76 -13.80 -0.55 9.18
CA PHE A 76 -14.89 -1.31 9.81
C PHE A 76 -15.42 -0.62 11.08
N LYS A 77 -14.55 -0.29 12.03
CA LYS A 77 -14.95 0.41 13.28
C LYS A 77 -15.55 1.79 13.04
N SER A 78 -15.07 2.49 12.00
CA SER A 78 -15.65 3.74 11.54
C SER A 78 -17.08 3.56 11.00
N ILE A 79 -17.33 2.55 10.16
CA ILE A 79 -18.66 2.23 9.63
C ILE A 79 -19.61 1.80 10.76
N GLU A 80 -19.18 0.90 11.65
CA GLU A 80 -19.96 0.43 12.82
C GLU A 80 -20.46 1.61 13.67
N ARG A 81 -19.55 2.50 14.07
CA ARG A 81 -19.88 3.70 14.86
C ARG A 81 -20.78 4.67 14.08
N ARG A 82 -20.54 4.87 12.78
CA ARG A 82 -21.35 5.79 11.95
C ARG A 82 -22.76 5.25 11.67
N LEU A 83 -22.94 3.93 11.54
CA LEU A 83 -24.25 3.28 11.48
C LEU A 83 -25.04 3.48 12.78
N GLN A 84 -24.39 3.29 13.94
CA GLN A 84 -25.02 3.57 15.24
C GLN A 84 -25.39 5.06 15.38
N LEU A 85 -24.52 5.98 14.94
CA LEU A 85 -24.80 7.42 14.97
C LEU A 85 -25.96 7.80 14.04
N ALA A 86 -26.00 7.25 12.82
CA ALA A 86 -27.13 7.42 11.90
C ALA A 86 -28.44 6.94 12.52
N ARG A 87 -28.43 5.75 13.15
CA ARG A 87 -29.62 5.20 13.81
C ARG A 87 -30.09 6.07 14.98
N ARG A 88 -29.17 6.55 15.83
CA ARG A 88 -29.47 7.50 16.92
C ARG A 88 -29.97 8.85 16.42
N ALA A 89 -29.54 9.28 15.23
CA ALA A 89 -30.04 10.48 14.54
C ALA A 89 -31.39 10.26 13.82
N GLY A 90 -32.00 9.08 13.96
CA GLY A 90 -33.30 8.78 13.38
C GLY A 90 -33.28 8.48 11.88
N ALA A 91 -32.16 8.02 11.33
CA ALA A 91 -32.10 7.53 9.95
C ALA A 91 -32.83 6.18 9.80
N ASP A 92 -33.63 6.07 8.73
CA ASP A 92 -34.41 4.89 8.37
C ASP A 92 -33.73 4.07 7.25
N ALA A 93 -32.82 4.71 6.52
CA ALA A 93 -31.96 4.11 5.50
C ALA A 93 -30.55 4.69 5.55
N VAL A 94 -29.61 3.92 4.99
CA VAL A 94 -28.21 4.31 4.90
C VAL A 94 -27.63 3.98 3.53
N VAL A 95 -26.93 4.93 2.94
CA VAL A 95 -26.07 4.74 1.77
C VAL A 95 -24.63 4.58 2.24
N ILE A 96 -23.94 3.55 1.77
CA ILE A 96 -22.49 3.40 1.89
C ILE A 96 -21.87 3.90 0.58
N GLU A 97 -21.32 5.11 0.57
CA GLU A 97 -20.65 5.69 -0.61
C GLU A 97 -19.22 5.15 -0.68
N LEU A 98 -18.89 4.47 -1.77
CA LEU A 98 -17.65 3.71 -1.97
C LEU A 98 -16.77 4.36 -3.05
N ASP A 99 -15.55 4.74 -2.65
CA ASP A 99 -14.41 5.02 -3.51
C ASP A 99 -13.18 4.28 -2.97
N THR A 100 -13.01 3.01 -3.34
CA THR A 100 -11.97 2.15 -2.77
C THR A 100 -11.28 1.25 -3.81
N PRO A 101 -9.94 1.09 -3.70
CA PRO A 101 -9.20 0.09 -4.45
C PRO A 101 -9.28 -1.31 -3.83
N GLY A 102 -9.91 -1.49 -2.67
CA GLY A 102 -9.90 -2.73 -1.90
C GLY A 102 -9.20 -2.59 -0.54
N GLY A 103 -8.78 -3.71 0.04
CA GLY A 103 -8.07 -3.72 1.33
C GLY A 103 -8.08 -5.08 2.03
N GLU A 104 -8.07 -5.05 3.35
CA GLU A 104 -7.99 -6.22 4.23
C GLU A 104 -9.21 -7.14 4.08
N LEU A 105 -8.98 -8.42 3.76
CA LEU A 105 -10.04 -9.43 3.62
C LEU A 105 -10.88 -9.59 4.90
N GLY A 106 -10.25 -9.58 6.08
CA GLY A 106 -10.96 -9.66 7.36
C GLY A 106 -11.94 -8.51 7.56
N ALA A 107 -11.47 -7.28 7.39
CA ALA A 107 -12.31 -6.09 7.50
C ALA A 107 -13.45 -6.06 6.46
N ALA A 108 -13.21 -6.57 5.25
CA ALA A 108 -14.27 -6.72 4.25
C ALA A 108 -15.40 -7.66 4.73
N LEU A 109 -15.03 -8.84 5.26
CA LEU A 109 -15.97 -9.82 5.78
C LEU A 109 -16.68 -9.35 7.07
N ASP A 110 -16.00 -8.59 7.93
CA ASP A 110 -16.61 -7.97 9.11
C ASP A 110 -17.67 -6.93 8.70
N ILE A 111 -17.39 -6.12 7.69
CA ILE A 111 -18.35 -5.15 7.13
C ILE A 111 -19.52 -5.87 6.45
N THR A 112 -19.29 -6.89 5.63
CA THR A 112 -20.40 -7.62 4.97
C THR A 112 -21.27 -8.35 5.99
N SER A 113 -20.67 -8.95 7.01
CA SER A 113 -21.39 -9.57 8.14
C SER A 113 -22.24 -8.56 8.90
N LEU A 114 -21.70 -7.37 9.22
CA LEU A 114 -22.44 -6.29 9.86
C LEU A 114 -23.62 -5.78 9.01
N LEU A 115 -23.49 -5.74 7.68
CA LEU A 115 -24.54 -5.29 6.76
C LEU A 115 -25.63 -6.36 6.51
N LYS A 116 -25.32 -7.64 6.73
CA LYS A 116 -26.24 -8.78 6.53
C LYS A 116 -26.97 -9.22 7.81
N ARG A 117 -26.44 -8.90 9.01
CA ARG A 117 -27.01 -9.31 10.30
C ARG A 117 -28.41 -8.73 10.56
N SER A 118 -29.27 -9.50 11.21
CA SER A 118 -30.68 -9.12 11.49
C SER A 118 -30.83 -7.99 12.50
N ASP A 119 -29.86 -7.83 13.40
CA ASP A 119 -29.73 -6.74 14.39
C ASP A 119 -28.90 -5.55 13.88
N THR A 120 -28.60 -5.48 12.58
CA THR A 120 -27.87 -4.35 12.01
C THR A 120 -28.61 -3.03 12.29
N PRO A 121 -27.93 -1.92 12.66
CA PRO A 121 -28.61 -0.71 13.14
C PRO A 121 -29.62 -0.10 12.16
N ILE A 122 -29.39 -0.26 10.86
CA ILE A 122 -30.26 0.21 9.77
C ILE A 122 -30.26 -0.87 8.67
N PRO A 123 -31.33 -1.67 8.49
CA PRO A 123 -31.37 -2.77 7.52
C PRO A 123 -31.63 -2.33 6.07
N ASN A 124 -32.08 -1.10 5.85
CA ASN A 124 -32.24 -0.52 4.51
C ASN A 124 -30.91 0.10 4.06
N THR A 125 -30.00 -0.76 3.60
CA THR A 125 -28.62 -0.44 3.21
C THR A 125 -28.46 -0.36 1.69
N VAL A 126 -27.86 0.70 1.16
CA VAL A 126 -27.60 0.81 -0.29
C VAL A 126 -26.14 1.16 -0.53
N ALA A 127 -25.46 0.44 -1.40
CA ALA A 127 -24.12 0.83 -1.83
C ALA A 127 -24.22 1.89 -2.93
N TRP A 128 -23.46 2.99 -2.83
CA TRP A 128 -23.28 3.93 -3.93
C TRP A 128 -21.84 3.87 -4.41
N VAL A 129 -21.63 3.33 -5.62
CA VAL A 129 -20.29 3.28 -6.23
C VAL A 129 -19.98 4.63 -6.86
N HIS A 130 -18.98 5.34 -6.33
CA HIS A 130 -18.64 6.71 -6.71
C HIS A 130 -17.15 7.06 -6.53
N PRO A 131 -16.27 6.78 -7.52
CA PRO A 131 -16.49 5.99 -8.73
C PRO A 131 -15.97 4.54 -8.64
N ASN A 132 -15.23 4.15 -7.60
CA ASN A 132 -14.54 2.86 -7.55
C ASN A 132 -15.04 1.95 -6.41
N ALA A 133 -15.36 0.70 -6.76
CA ALA A 133 -15.55 -0.38 -5.79
C ALA A 133 -14.80 -1.63 -6.30
N PHE A 134 -13.48 -1.62 -6.15
CA PHE A 134 -12.63 -2.78 -6.41
C PHE A 134 -12.46 -3.64 -5.16
N SER A 135 -12.22 -4.94 -5.37
CA SER A 135 -11.88 -5.91 -4.33
C SER A 135 -12.85 -5.86 -3.13
N ALA A 136 -12.36 -5.59 -1.92
CA ALA A 136 -13.21 -5.42 -0.74
C ALA A 136 -14.43 -4.49 -0.96
N GLY A 137 -14.30 -3.47 -1.81
CA GLY A 137 -15.40 -2.57 -2.16
C GLY A 137 -16.56 -3.23 -2.90
N SER A 138 -16.29 -4.06 -3.91
CA SER A 138 -17.37 -4.75 -4.65
C SER A 138 -18.06 -5.79 -3.76
N VAL A 139 -17.31 -6.48 -2.91
CA VAL A 139 -17.80 -7.43 -1.92
C VAL A 139 -18.73 -6.76 -0.89
N ILE A 140 -18.31 -5.62 -0.33
CA ILE A 140 -19.14 -4.79 0.58
C ILE A 140 -20.41 -4.29 -0.12
N ALA A 141 -20.31 -3.91 -1.39
CA ALA A 141 -21.46 -3.45 -2.17
C ALA A 141 -22.49 -4.57 -2.42
N LEU A 142 -22.04 -5.79 -2.74
CA LEU A 142 -22.91 -6.96 -2.90
C LEU A 142 -23.65 -7.34 -1.60
N ALA A 143 -23.07 -7.05 -0.44
CA ALA A 143 -23.71 -7.28 0.85
C ALA A 143 -24.83 -6.27 1.19
N CYS A 144 -24.82 -5.07 0.59
CA CYS A 144 -25.90 -4.09 0.74
C CYS A 144 -27.21 -4.57 0.12
N ARG A 145 -28.36 -4.02 0.54
CA ARG A 145 -29.70 -4.39 0.02
C ARG A 145 -29.81 -4.16 -1.50
N GLU A 146 -29.31 -3.03 -1.95
CA GLU A 146 -29.32 -2.60 -3.35
C GLU A 146 -28.01 -1.85 -3.66
N ILE A 147 -27.66 -1.74 -4.95
CA ILE A 147 -26.52 -0.95 -5.42
C ILE A 147 -27.05 0.14 -6.35
N VAL A 148 -26.57 1.37 -6.17
CA VAL A 148 -26.66 2.47 -7.14
C VAL A 148 -25.25 2.88 -7.55
N VAL A 149 -25.13 3.47 -8.73
CA VAL A 149 -23.82 3.71 -9.36
C VAL A 149 -23.75 5.12 -9.92
N SER A 150 -22.54 5.62 -10.10
CA SER A 150 -22.29 6.87 -10.83
C SER A 150 -22.02 6.59 -12.31
N GLU A 151 -21.91 7.64 -13.11
CA GLU A 151 -21.30 7.53 -14.44
C GLU A 151 -19.79 7.25 -14.31
N GLY A 152 -19.26 6.39 -15.20
CA GLY A 152 -17.83 6.07 -15.26
C GLY A 152 -17.31 5.18 -14.13
N VAL A 153 -18.15 4.39 -13.45
CA VAL A 153 -17.71 3.55 -12.33
C VAL A 153 -16.83 2.38 -12.77
N ASN A 154 -16.04 1.88 -11.82
CA ASN A 154 -15.38 0.57 -11.89
C ASN A 154 -15.86 -0.32 -10.73
N PHE A 155 -16.25 -1.54 -11.03
CA PHE A 155 -16.77 -2.50 -10.06
C PHE A 155 -16.27 -3.91 -10.33
N GLY A 156 -15.81 -4.62 -9.31
CA GLY A 156 -15.38 -6.02 -9.43
C GLY A 156 -13.97 -6.22 -8.90
N ASP A 157 -13.13 -6.95 -9.65
CA ASP A 157 -11.72 -7.30 -9.33
C ASP A 157 -11.48 -7.62 -7.85
N ALA A 158 -11.99 -8.77 -7.42
CA ALA A 158 -11.98 -9.22 -6.03
C ALA A 158 -11.24 -10.54 -5.80
N LEU A 159 -10.21 -10.80 -6.60
CA LEU A 159 -9.26 -11.87 -6.29
C LEU A 159 -8.53 -11.60 -4.99
N VAL A 160 -8.31 -12.65 -4.20
CA VAL A 160 -7.41 -12.58 -3.06
C VAL A 160 -5.97 -12.51 -3.56
N ILE A 161 -5.40 -11.32 -3.46
CA ILE A 161 -3.97 -11.07 -3.57
C ILE A 161 -3.33 -11.01 -2.18
N ALA A 162 -2.03 -11.25 -2.12
CA ALA A 162 -1.21 -10.85 -0.98
C ALA A 162 -0.11 -9.91 -1.47
N THR A 163 0.23 -8.92 -0.66
CA THR A 163 1.31 -7.98 -0.92
C THR A 163 2.44 -8.19 0.07
N ASN A 164 3.67 -8.12 -0.41
CA ASN A 164 4.83 -7.88 0.43
C ASN A 164 4.78 -6.43 0.97
N ARG A 165 5.57 -6.14 2.02
CA ARG A 165 5.54 -4.84 2.70
C ARG A 165 6.21 -3.69 1.93
N ASP A 166 6.91 -4.00 0.84
CA ASP A 166 7.40 -3.04 -0.17
C ASP A 166 6.33 -2.66 -1.21
N GLY A 167 5.11 -3.24 -1.10
CA GLY A 167 4.02 -3.06 -2.06
C GLY A 167 4.08 -3.99 -3.27
N SER A 168 5.11 -4.84 -3.39
CA SER A 168 5.18 -5.86 -4.45
C SER A 168 4.18 -7.00 -4.21
N LEU A 169 3.71 -7.65 -5.27
CA LEU A 169 2.78 -8.77 -5.15
C LEU A 169 3.51 -10.03 -4.64
N LYS A 170 2.99 -10.62 -3.56
CA LYS A 170 3.40 -11.95 -3.08
C LYS A 170 2.72 -13.00 -3.95
N ASN A 171 3.51 -13.84 -4.61
CA ASN A 171 2.99 -15.02 -5.30
C ASN A 171 2.46 -16.03 -4.28
N LEU A 172 1.15 -16.03 -4.07
CA LEU A 172 0.44 -17.07 -3.31
C LEU A 172 0.51 -18.40 -4.05
N LYS A 173 0.79 -19.49 -3.33
CA LYS A 173 0.60 -20.84 -3.87
C LYS A 173 -0.90 -21.07 -4.11
N GLU A 174 -1.24 -21.85 -5.14
CA GLU A 174 -2.64 -22.06 -5.51
C GLU A 174 -3.51 -22.57 -4.35
N ALA A 175 -3.03 -23.56 -3.58
CA ALA A 175 -3.72 -24.04 -2.39
C ALA A 175 -3.85 -23.00 -1.25
N GLU A 176 -2.92 -22.03 -1.14
CA GLU A 176 -2.99 -20.93 -0.17
C GLU A 176 -4.05 -19.91 -0.61
N ARG A 177 -4.08 -19.58 -1.91
CA ARG A 177 -5.13 -18.75 -2.52
C ARG A 177 -6.50 -19.38 -2.35
N GLN A 178 -6.69 -20.64 -2.75
CA GLN A 178 -7.97 -21.35 -2.62
C GLN A 178 -8.50 -21.34 -1.18
N LYS A 179 -7.62 -21.57 -0.19
CA LYS A 179 -8.00 -21.50 1.23
C LYS A 179 -8.46 -20.11 1.69
N LEU A 180 -7.86 -19.04 1.16
CA LEU A 180 -8.27 -17.66 1.48
C LEU A 180 -9.48 -17.19 0.66
N THR A 181 -9.65 -17.69 -0.57
CA THR A 181 -10.80 -17.41 -1.43
C THR A 181 -12.06 -18.13 -0.94
N ALA A 182 -11.97 -19.31 -0.30
CA ALA A 182 -13.15 -20.07 0.10
C ALA A 182 -14.13 -19.30 1.05
N PRO A 183 -13.67 -18.61 2.13
CA PRO A 183 -14.55 -17.75 2.92
C PRO A 183 -15.17 -16.60 2.11
N LEU A 184 -14.39 -15.98 1.21
CA LEU A 184 -14.85 -14.89 0.36
C LEU A 184 -15.91 -15.35 -0.66
N LEU A 185 -15.69 -16.50 -1.27
CA LEU A 185 -16.60 -17.15 -2.21
C LEU A 185 -17.93 -17.47 -1.53
N SER A 186 -17.90 -18.02 -0.31
CA SER A 186 -19.08 -18.24 0.50
C SER A 186 -19.82 -16.93 0.80
N ASP A 187 -19.09 -15.86 1.15
CA ASP A 187 -19.67 -14.56 1.50
C ASP A 187 -20.39 -13.88 0.33
N VAL A 188 -19.80 -13.91 -0.88
CA VAL A 188 -20.42 -13.32 -2.08
C VAL A 188 -21.60 -14.16 -2.60
N VAL A 189 -21.54 -15.49 -2.49
CA VAL A 189 -22.67 -16.37 -2.87
C VAL A 189 -23.86 -16.19 -1.91
N ASP A 190 -23.62 -16.15 -0.59
CA ASP A 190 -24.67 -15.84 0.39
C ASP A 190 -25.25 -14.42 0.16
N SER A 191 -24.40 -13.45 -0.21
CA SER A 191 -24.85 -12.10 -0.59
C SER A 191 -25.71 -12.12 -1.86
N ALA A 192 -25.32 -12.87 -2.89
CA ALA A 192 -26.12 -13.03 -4.10
C ALA A 192 -27.50 -13.63 -3.82
N ARG A 193 -27.57 -14.71 -3.01
CA ARG A 193 -28.83 -15.35 -2.61
C ARG A 193 -29.72 -14.43 -1.76
N LEU A 194 -29.13 -13.60 -0.89
CA LEU A 194 -29.86 -12.62 -0.07
C LEU A 194 -30.42 -11.44 -0.88
N ARG A 195 -29.79 -11.09 -2.02
CA ARG A 195 -30.12 -9.88 -2.81
C ARG A 195 -30.72 -10.15 -4.19
N GLY A 196 -30.73 -11.41 -4.63
CA GLY A 196 -31.22 -11.82 -5.95
C GLY A 196 -30.25 -11.51 -7.09
N TYR A 197 -28.94 -11.57 -6.84
CA TYR A 197 -27.91 -11.50 -7.89
C TYR A 197 -27.61 -12.90 -8.44
N ASP A 198 -27.12 -12.99 -9.68
CA ASP A 198 -26.71 -14.28 -10.25
C ASP A 198 -25.42 -14.79 -9.56
N GLU A 199 -25.45 -16.04 -9.10
CA GLU A 199 -24.35 -16.63 -8.34
C GLU A 199 -23.05 -16.74 -9.14
N TYR A 200 -23.07 -17.03 -10.44
CA TYR A 200 -21.84 -17.10 -11.23
C TYR A 200 -21.31 -15.72 -11.60
N LEU A 201 -22.19 -14.74 -11.79
CA LEU A 201 -21.78 -13.35 -12.01
C LEU A 201 -20.95 -12.84 -10.82
N VAL A 202 -21.38 -13.10 -9.58
CA VAL A 202 -20.60 -12.68 -8.40
C VAL A 202 -19.34 -13.51 -8.18
N GLN A 203 -19.36 -14.81 -8.51
CA GLN A 203 -18.16 -15.66 -8.48
C GLN A 203 -17.08 -15.14 -9.44
N GLY A 204 -17.47 -14.65 -10.62
CA GLY A 204 -16.56 -14.05 -11.60
C GLY A 204 -15.77 -12.85 -11.08
N PHE A 205 -16.20 -12.18 -9.98
CA PHE A 205 -15.39 -11.15 -9.33
C PHE A 205 -14.25 -11.73 -8.47
N VAL A 206 -14.46 -12.89 -7.83
CA VAL A 206 -13.60 -13.40 -6.73
C VAL A 206 -12.74 -14.62 -7.10
N THR A 207 -12.96 -15.23 -8.26
CA THR A 207 -12.18 -16.38 -8.74
C THR A 207 -11.85 -16.28 -10.22
N LEU A 208 -10.74 -16.92 -10.60
CA LEU A 208 -10.39 -17.22 -11.99
C LEU A 208 -11.11 -18.49 -12.47
N GLY A 209 -11.07 -18.75 -13.78
CA GLY A 209 -11.63 -19.94 -14.42
C GLY A 209 -13.14 -19.89 -14.67
N VAL A 210 -13.82 -18.83 -14.23
CA VAL A 210 -15.27 -18.63 -14.44
C VAL A 210 -15.48 -17.86 -15.73
N ALA A 211 -15.47 -18.58 -16.86
CA ALA A 211 -15.95 -18.06 -18.13
C ALA A 211 -17.48 -17.96 -18.10
N LEU A 212 -18.03 -16.86 -18.62
CA LEU A 212 -19.44 -16.49 -18.48
C LEU A 212 -20.10 -16.17 -19.82
N TRP A 213 -21.30 -16.69 -20.01
CA TRP A 213 -22.22 -16.34 -21.10
C TRP A 213 -23.57 -15.95 -20.50
N GLN A 214 -24.18 -14.86 -20.97
CA GLN A 214 -25.56 -14.54 -20.61
C GLN A 214 -26.51 -15.29 -21.55
N VAL A 215 -27.45 -16.04 -21.00
CA VAL A 215 -28.53 -16.70 -21.75
C VAL A 215 -29.89 -16.14 -21.32
N GLU A 216 -30.86 -16.24 -22.22
CA GLU A 216 -32.24 -15.82 -21.98
C GLU A 216 -33.20 -16.98 -22.26
N ASN A 217 -34.08 -17.27 -21.30
CA ASN A 217 -35.16 -18.24 -21.47
C ASN A 217 -36.17 -17.69 -22.50
N ILE A 218 -36.42 -18.45 -23.56
CA ILE A 218 -37.25 -18.02 -24.70
C ILE A 218 -38.73 -17.88 -24.31
N GLN A 219 -39.19 -18.59 -23.28
CA GLN A 219 -40.59 -18.56 -22.81
C GLN A 219 -40.82 -17.47 -21.76
N THR A 220 -39.92 -17.32 -20.79
CA THR A 220 -40.10 -16.40 -19.66
C THR A 220 -39.39 -15.05 -19.82
N GLY A 221 -38.48 -14.92 -20.79
CA GLY A 221 -37.60 -13.76 -20.93
C GLY A 221 -36.56 -13.63 -19.82
N GLN A 222 -36.48 -14.59 -18.89
CA GLN A 222 -35.55 -14.55 -17.77
C GLN A 222 -34.10 -14.68 -18.26
N ARG A 223 -33.24 -13.76 -17.83
CA ARG A 223 -31.80 -13.78 -18.09
C ARG A 223 -31.02 -14.30 -16.89
N LEU A 224 -29.96 -15.05 -17.19
CA LEU A 224 -29.04 -15.63 -16.22
C LEU A 224 -27.67 -15.89 -16.87
N PHE A 225 -26.62 -16.03 -16.06
CA PHE A 225 -25.24 -16.22 -16.53
C PHE A 225 -24.84 -17.67 -16.37
N VAL A 226 -24.48 -18.37 -17.44
CA VAL A 226 -24.04 -19.78 -17.41
C VAL A 226 -22.52 -19.89 -17.51
N ASN A 227 -21.97 -20.94 -16.89
CA ASN A 227 -20.59 -21.36 -17.11
C ASN A 227 -20.47 -22.26 -18.35
N ALA A 228 -19.25 -22.68 -18.70
CA ALA A 228 -19.00 -23.49 -19.91
C ALA A 228 -19.72 -24.85 -19.91
N LYS A 229 -19.88 -25.49 -18.73
CA LYS A 229 -20.54 -26.79 -18.58
C LYS A 229 -22.06 -26.66 -18.75
N GLU A 230 -22.65 -25.63 -18.16
CA GLU A 230 -24.08 -25.31 -18.33
C GLU A 230 -24.39 -24.84 -19.76
N TYR A 231 -23.48 -24.11 -20.40
CA TYR A 231 -23.56 -23.79 -21.83
C TYR A 231 -23.63 -25.07 -22.68
N GLU A 232 -22.73 -26.03 -22.44
CA GLU A 232 -22.70 -27.29 -23.19
C GLU A 232 -23.99 -28.11 -23.01
N LEU A 233 -24.55 -28.15 -21.79
CA LEU A 233 -25.85 -28.76 -21.53
C LEU A 233 -26.98 -28.10 -22.33
N LEU A 234 -27.03 -26.77 -22.38
CA LEU A 234 -28.09 -25.99 -23.04
C LEU A 234 -28.00 -25.94 -24.57
N PHE A 235 -26.80 -26.04 -25.14
CA PHE A 235 -26.57 -25.89 -26.58
C PHE A 235 -26.05 -27.17 -27.28
N GLY A 236 -25.80 -28.25 -26.54
CA GLY A 236 -25.38 -29.55 -27.07
C GLY A 236 -23.96 -29.58 -27.63
N GLN A 237 -23.19 -28.51 -27.44
CA GLN A 237 -21.81 -28.35 -27.88
C GLN A 237 -21.08 -27.39 -26.93
N PRO A 238 -19.77 -27.56 -26.71
CA PRO A 238 -18.99 -26.60 -25.94
C PRO A 238 -19.07 -25.20 -26.59
N PRO A 239 -18.96 -24.12 -25.80
CA PRO A 239 -18.88 -22.77 -26.35
C PRO A 239 -17.68 -22.67 -27.29
N ALA A 240 -17.85 -21.96 -28.41
CA ALA A 240 -16.75 -21.69 -29.33
C ALA A 240 -15.59 -21.01 -28.56
N ASP A 241 -14.36 -21.33 -28.96
CA ASP A 241 -13.14 -20.78 -28.35
C ASP A 241 -13.14 -19.25 -28.47
N THR A 242 -13.57 -18.62 -27.37
CA THR A 242 -13.95 -17.22 -27.29
C THR A 242 -12.79 -16.34 -26.82
N ARG A 243 -11.59 -16.93 -26.71
CA ARG A 243 -10.34 -16.18 -26.59
C ARG A 243 -10.34 -15.05 -27.62
N PRO A 244 -10.10 -13.79 -27.21
CA PRO A 244 -9.82 -12.72 -28.15
C PRO A 244 -8.68 -13.18 -29.04
N ARG A 245 -8.96 -13.43 -30.32
CA ARG A 245 -7.92 -13.46 -31.33
C ARG A 245 -7.39 -12.04 -31.43
N VAL A 246 -6.43 -11.72 -30.55
CA VAL A 246 -5.48 -10.65 -30.82
C VAL A 246 -5.00 -10.93 -32.24
N PRO A 247 -5.23 -10.03 -33.22
CA PRO A 247 -4.67 -10.22 -34.53
C PRO A 247 -3.16 -10.30 -34.30
N SER A 248 -2.58 -11.48 -34.52
CA SER A 248 -1.14 -11.64 -34.55
C SER A 248 -0.68 -10.67 -35.62
N ALA A 249 -0.13 -9.52 -35.21
CA ALA A 249 0.25 -8.47 -36.13
C ALA A 249 1.10 -9.11 -37.22
N PRO A 250 0.73 -8.96 -38.52
CA PRO A 250 1.44 -9.63 -39.59
C PRO A 250 2.93 -9.30 -39.42
N PRO A 251 3.85 -10.30 -39.46
CA PRO A 251 5.18 -10.15 -38.90
C PRO A 251 5.90 -8.90 -39.41
N GLY A 252 5.86 -7.84 -38.60
CA GLY A 252 6.39 -6.55 -38.97
C GLY A 252 7.90 -6.68 -39.09
N GLU A 253 8.42 -6.49 -40.29
CA GLU A 253 9.84 -6.66 -40.63
C GLU A 253 10.78 -5.78 -39.76
N THR A 254 10.20 -4.73 -39.15
CA THR A 254 10.80 -3.85 -38.15
C THR A 254 11.03 -4.49 -36.77
N ALA A 255 10.23 -5.47 -36.34
CA ALA A 255 10.35 -6.07 -35.00
C ALA A 255 11.62 -6.94 -34.83
N ARG A 256 12.07 -7.60 -35.91
CA ARG A 256 13.30 -8.42 -35.89
C ARG A 256 14.58 -7.59 -35.69
N LYS A 257 14.62 -6.33 -36.17
CA LYS A 257 15.80 -5.47 -36.09
C LYS A 257 16.00 -4.79 -34.73
N VAL A 258 14.98 -4.70 -33.88
CA VAL A 258 15.07 -4.03 -32.56
C VAL A 258 15.60 -4.96 -31.47
N PHE A 259 15.32 -6.27 -31.55
CA PHE A 259 15.82 -7.23 -30.56
C PHE A 259 17.25 -7.73 -30.83
N SER A 260 17.63 -7.98 -32.09
CA SER A 260 19.00 -8.42 -32.42
C SER A 260 20.08 -7.40 -32.03
N GLY A 261 19.80 -6.11 -32.24
CA GLY A 261 20.72 -5.01 -31.89
C GLY A 261 20.94 -4.79 -30.39
N ARG A 262 20.16 -5.46 -29.51
CA ARG A 262 20.33 -5.38 -28.05
C ARG A 262 21.27 -6.46 -27.52
N GLU A 263 21.28 -7.64 -28.13
CA GLU A 263 22.20 -8.73 -27.79
C GLU A 263 23.62 -8.45 -28.29
N GLU A 264 23.80 -7.93 -29.52
CA GLU A 264 25.11 -7.48 -30.00
C GLU A 264 25.69 -6.31 -29.19
N ARG A 265 24.83 -5.42 -28.65
CA ARG A 265 25.27 -4.33 -27.76
C ARG A 265 25.65 -4.79 -26.35
N ALA A 266 25.15 -5.93 -25.89
CA ALA A 266 25.61 -6.57 -24.67
C ALA A 266 26.97 -7.24 -24.91
N ALA A 267 27.08 -8.07 -25.96
CA ALA A 267 28.31 -8.79 -26.30
C ALA A 267 29.51 -7.88 -26.62
N ARG A 268 29.29 -6.70 -27.21
CA ARG A 268 30.37 -5.72 -27.47
C ARG A 268 30.79 -4.88 -26.26
N LYS A 269 30.14 -4.99 -25.10
CA LYS A 269 30.48 -4.17 -23.92
C LYS A 269 31.52 -4.81 -23.01
N ASP A 270 31.73 -6.11 -23.11
CA ASP A 270 32.73 -6.86 -22.34
C ASP A 270 34.09 -7.00 -23.08
N ALA A 271 34.18 -6.52 -24.32
CA ALA A 271 35.37 -6.56 -25.17
C ALA A 271 35.93 -5.15 -25.49
N SER A 272 36.12 -4.30 -24.47
CA SER A 272 36.87 -3.04 -24.61
C SER A 272 37.50 -2.58 -23.29
N LYS A 273 38.54 -3.30 -22.87
CA LYS A 273 39.67 -2.72 -22.13
C LYS A 273 40.91 -2.96 -22.97
N ASP A 274 41.33 -1.93 -23.72
CA ASP A 274 42.72 -1.54 -24.01
C ASP A 274 42.80 -0.60 -25.24
N GLY A 275 43.66 0.41 -25.17
CA GLY A 275 44.34 1.03 -26.32
C GLY A 275 43.59 1.97 -27.28
N THR A 276 43.67 3.28 -27.00
CA THR A 276 44.04 4.41 -27.91
C THR A 276 43.33 4.61 -29.29
N PRO A 277 42.92 5.85 -29.68
CA PRO A 277 42.19 6.12 -30.93
C PRO A 277 43.04 6.60 -32.11
N ALA A 278 42.61 6.30 -33.35
CA ALA A 278 43.06 6.97 -34.57
C ALA A 278 41.98 7.04 -35.68
N GLN A 279 42.10 8.06 -36.52
CA GLN A 279 41.16 8.61 -37.51
C GLN A 279 40.83 7.71 -38.73
N GLY A 280 39.73 8.00 -39.45
CA GLY A 280 39.54 7.53 -40.85
C GLY A 280 38.11 7.61 -41.42
N LYS A 281 37.89 8.51 -42.39
CA LYS A 281 36.72 8.63 -43.30
C LYS A 281 37.29 8.68 -44.74
N PRO A 282 36.51 8.61 -45.84
CA PRO A 282 35.17 8.06 -46.10
C PRO A 282 35.10 7.23 -47.44
N ALA A 283 33.90 7.10 -48.02
CA ALA A 283 33.59 6.82 -49.45
C ALA A 283 33.74 5.36 -49.97
N ALA A 284 32.99 4.89 -50.99
CA ALA A 284 31.68 5.31 -51.53
C ALA A 284 31.10 4.22 -52.47
N ASP A 285 29.81 4.35 -52.80
CA ASP A 285 29.11 3.96 -54.04
C ASP A 285 28.96 2.50 -54.54
N ALA A 286 27.77 2.32 -55.15
CA ALA A 286 27.44 1.49 -56.32
C ALA A 286 26.99 0.01 -56.19
N GLU A 287 25.77 -0.19 -56.74
CA GLU A 287 25.33 -1.25 -57.66
C GLU A 287 24.94 -2.68 -57.18
N SER A 288 23.66 -2.97 -57.46
CA SER A 288 23.06 -4.28 -57.78
C SER A 288 23.36 -4.62 -59.26
N PRO A 289 23.02 -5.80 -59.87
CA PRO A 289 22.16 -6.88 -59.38
C PRO A 289 22.58 -8.33 -59.74
N ALA A 290 21.75 -9.30 -59.32
CA ALA A 290 21.59 -10.66 -59.91
C ALA A 290 22.81 -11.60 -59.77
N GLU A 291 22.75 -12.94 -59.96
CA GLU A 291 21.66 -13.88 -60.23
C GLU A 291 22.08 -15.30 -59.78
N THR A 292 21.19 -16.31 -59.92
CA THR A 292 21.48 -17.77 -59.98
C THR A 292 22.02 -18.54 -58.77
N SER A 293 21.22 -19.53 -58.34
CA SER A 293 21.62 -20.78 -57.68
C SER A 293 22.48 -21.67 -58.62
N PRO A 294 23.25 -22.68 -58.15
CA PRO A 294 22.67 -23.88 -57.53
C PRO A 294 23.47 -24.56 -56.38
N THR A 295 22.80 -25.53 -55.74
CA THR A 295 23.31 -26.63 -54.89
C THR A 295 24.20 -27.62 -55.67
N PRO A 296 24.79 -28.68 -55.04
CA PRO A 296 25.03 -28.98 -53.61
C PRO A 296 26.51 -29.41 -53.30
N ASP A 297 26.86 -29.66 -52.03
CA ASP A 297 27.55 -30.91 -51.61
C ASP A 297 27.80 -31.00 -50.07
N GLN A 298 27.84 -32.24 -49.57
CA GLN A 298 28.34 -32.68 -48.25
C GLN A 298 29.75 -33.32 -48.42
N PRO A 299 30.59 -33.62 -47.39
CA PRO A 299 30.24 -33.97 -46.00
C PRO A 299 31.17 -33.45 -44.87
N SER A 300 30.90 -33.94 -43.65
CA SER A 300 31.61 -33.87 -42.34
C SER A 300 33.07 -34.44 -42.36
N PRO A 301 33.85 -34.56 -41.23
CA PRO A 301 33.52 -34.37 -39.79
C PRO A 301 34.64 -33.72 -38.90
N ASP A 302 34.56 -33.98 -37.59
CA ASP A 302 35.58 -33.94 -36.50
C ASP A 302 35.89 -32.62 -35.75
N GLY A 303 36.02 -32.74 -34.42
CA GLY A 303 36.45 -31.64 -33.53
C GLY A 303 35.93 -31.64 -32.07
N THR A 304 36.18 -32.69 -31.28
CA THR A 304 36.20 -32.63 -29.79
C THR A 304 37.32 -31.68 -29.31
N PRO A 305 37.29 -31.07 -28.09
CA PRO A 305 37.06 -31.77 -26.81
C PRO A 305 36.40 -31.02 -25.62
N SER A 306 36.12 -31.79 -24.56
CA SER A 306 35.87 -31.37 -23.16
C SER A 306 37.20 -31.11 -22.41
N PRO A 307 37.27 -30.94 -21.06
CA PRO A 307 36.27 -30.57 -20.03
C PRO A 307 36.75 -29.40 -19.11
N ASN A 308 36.00 -29.05 -18.05
CA ASN A 308 36.64 -28.88 -16.73
C ASN A 308 35.68 -29.01 -15.52
N THR A 309 36.21 -29.57 -14.43
CA THR A 309 35.52 -29.99 -13.18
C THR A 309 36.01 -29.25 -11.95
N VAL A 310 35.12 -28.87 -11.02
CA VAL A 310 35.39 -28.50 -9.59
C VAL A 310 34.10 -28.84 -8.78
N THR A 311 33.95 -30.00 -8.13
CA THR A 311 34.42 -30.49 -6.80
C THR A 311 33.73 -29.90 -5.54
N GLY A 312 33.36 -30.79 -4.59
CA GLY A 312 32.81 -30.52 -3.24
C GLY A 312 31.42 -31.15 -3.01
N GLU A 313 31.26 -32.39 -2.49
CA GLU A 313 31.34 -32.81 -1.06
C GLU A 313 30.38 -32.06 -0.09
N LYS A 314 29.67 -32.68 0.87
CA LYS A 314 29.32 -34.08 1.21
C LYS A 314 28.30 -34.02 2.37
N LYS A 315 27.23 -34.83 2.40
CA LYS A 315 26.75 -35.55 3.62
C LYS A 315 25.52 -36.45 3.40
N ASP A 316 25.78 -37.74 3.59
CA ASP A 316 25.04 -38.75 4.35
C ASP A 316 23.54 -39.02 4.06
N SER A 317 23.33 -40.19 3.45
CA SER A 317 22.06 -40.91 3.33
C SER A 317 21.99 -42.09 4.33
N GLN A 318 20.79 -42.53 4.70
CA GLN A 318 20.48 -43.94 4.95
C GLN A 318 19.12 -44.25 4.30
N ASN A 319 19.05 -45.05 3.22
CA ASN A 319 19.01 -46.53 3.14
C ASN A 319 17.55 -47.05 3.33
N ALA A 320 16.99 -47.99 2.55
CA ALA A 320 17.49 -48.86 1.46
C ALA A 320 16.46 -48.89 0.27
N THR A 321 16.41 -49.77 -0.74
CA THR A 321 17.03 -51.09 -1.03
C THR A 321 16.97 -51.41 -2.55
N ASN A 322 17.54 -52.55 -2.97
CA ASN A 322 17.21 -53.38 -4.15
C ASN A 322 17.54 -52.92 -5.59
N ALA A 323 18.76 -53.31 -6.01
CA ALA A 323 19.03 -54.32 -7.06
C ALA A 323 18.35 -54.22 -8.46
N GLY A 324 19.14 -53.74 -9.43
CA GLY A 324 19.68 -54.57 -10.54
C GLY A 324 18.75 -55.08 -11.65
N GLY A 325 18.99 -54.64 -12.90
CA GLY A 325 18.44 -55.30 -14.09
C GLY A 325 18.49 -54.46 -15.38
N THR A 326 19.58 -54.55 -16.15
CA THR A 326 19.65 -53.95 -17.50
C THR A 326 19.23 -54.97 -18.56
N GLN A 327 18.24 -54.65 -19.41
CA GLN A 327 18.15 -55.22 -20.78
C GLN A 327 17.17 -54.49 -21.73
N THR A 328 17.75 -53.91 -22.78
CA THR A 328 17.33 -53.87 -24.21
C THR A 328 15.85 -54.04 -24.62
N ALA A 329 15.38 -53.10 -25.45
CA ALA A 329 14.09 -53.14 -26.15
C ALA A 329 14.10 -53.99 -27.45
N PRO A 330 12.98 -54.64 -27.83
CA PRO A 330 12.75 -55.23 -29.16
C PRO A 330 12.03 -54.26 -30.15
N PRO A 331 11.99 -54.58 -31.46
CA PRO A 331 11.49 -53.70 -32.54
C PRO A 331 9.96 -53.69 -32.71
N PRO A 332 9.39 -52.73 -33.49
CA PRO A 332 7.94 -52.56 -33.63
C PRO A 332 7.28 -53.61 -34.54
N GLY A 333 6.08 -54.07 -34.15
CA GLY A 333 5.18 -54.88 -34.97
C GLY A 333 4.16 -54.05 -35.78
N PRO A 334 3.42 -54.67 -36.71
CA PRO A 334 2.46 -53.99 -37.59
C PRO A 334 1.19 -53.54 -36.85
N PRO A 335 0.44 -52.55 -37.36
CA PRO A 335 -0.72 -51.98 -36.67
C PRO A 335 -1.99 -52.81 -36.85
N PRO A 336 -2.75 -53.09 -35.77
CA PRO A 336 -4.12 -53.59 -35.84
C PRO A 336 -5.16 -52.57 -35.31
N GLU A 337 -6.11 -52.27 -36.18
CA GLU A 337 -7.55 -51.96 -36.01
C GLU A 337 -8.12 -51.26 -34.75
N HIS A 338 -9.14 -50.44 -35.01
CA HIS A 338 -9.91 -49.64 -34.06
C HIS A 338 -10.33 -50.38 -32.78
N GLN A 339 -9.75 -49.97 -31.64
CA GLN A 339 -10.33 -50.18 -30.32
C GLN A 339 -11.11 -48.94 -29.88
N LEU A 340 -12.28 -49.17 -29.29
CA LEU A 340 -13.14 -48.14 -28.71
C LEU A 340 -12.38 -47.39 -27.60
N ILE A 341 -12.39 -46.07 -27.65
CA ILE A 341 -11.70 -45.23 -26.65
C ILE A 341 -12.41 -45.38 -25.30
N ASP A 342 -11.67 -45.84 -24.29
CA ASP A 342 -12.09 -45.90 -22.91
C ASP A 342 -12.36 -44.46 -22.39
N PRO A 343 -13.56 -44.16 -21.85
CA PRO A 343 -13.93 -42.82 -21.40
C PRO A 343 -13.08 -42.29 -20.22
N SER A 344 -12.17 -43.09 -19.66
CA SER A 344 -11.19 -42.65 -18.66
C SER A 344 -9.95 -41.91 -19.20
N THR A 345 -9.80 -41.73 -20.53
CA THR A 345 -8.53 -41.24 -21.13
C THR A 345 -8.58 -39.99 -22.03
N ALA A 346 -9.28 -38.92 -21.61
CA ALA A 346 -8.95 -37.52 -21.91
C ALA A 346 -9.67 -36.62 -20.88
N VAL A 347 -9.08 -35.64 -20.18
CA VAL A 347 -7.81 -34.90 -20.30
C VAL A 347 -7.12 -34.84 -18.93
N LYS A 348 -5.78 -34.87 -18.85
CA LYS A 348 -5.06 -34.57 -17.59
C LYS A 348 -5.04 -33.05 -17.34
N PRO A 349 -5.70 -32.52 -16.29
CA PRO A 349 -5.54 -31.11 -15.91
C PRO A 349 -4.15 -30.86 -15.32
N ALA A 350 -3.67 -29.62 -15.43
CA ALA A 350 -2.35 -29.21 -14.91
C ALA A 350 -2.21 -29.36 -13.37
N SER A 351 -3.32 -29.51 -12.64
CA SER A 351 -3.36 -30.22 -11.35
C SER A 351 -4.77 -30.73 -11.06
N PRO A 352 -4.96 -31.76 -10.20
CA PRO A 352 -6.29 -32.24 -9.79
C PRO A 352 -7.13 -31.23 -9.00
N ALA A 353 -6.51 -30.13 -8.52
CA ALA A 353 -7.11 -29.19 -7.57
C ALA A 353 -7.95 -28.06 -8.22
N VAL A 354 -8.19 -28.11 -9.54
CA VAL A 354 -8.93 -27.06 -10.27
C VAL A 354 -10.22 -27.58 -10.92
N ALA A 355 -10.29 -28.89 -11.22
CA ALA A 355 -11.47 -29.48 -11.88
C ALA A 355 -12.67 -29.70 -10.94
N ASN A 356 -12.45 -29.84 -9.63
CA ASN A 356 -13.48 -30.25 -8.66
C ASN A 356 -13.93 -29.14 -7.70
N VAL A 357 -13.42 -27.91 -7.81
CA VAL A 357 -13.75 -26.80 -6.87
C VAL A 357 -15.14 -26.18 -7.14
N ALA A 358 -15.83 -26.61 -8.19
CA ALA A 358 -17.21 -26.23 -8.48
C ALA A 358 -18.26 -26.97 -7.60
N VAL A 359 -17.84 -27.81 -6.66
CA VAL A 359 -18.72 -28.59 -5.77
C VAL A 359 -18.16 -28.55 -4.33
N ASP A 360 -19.03 -28.67 -3.33
CA ASP A 360 -18.74 -28.63 -1.88
C ASP A 360 -18.40 -27.27 -1.23
N ALA A 361 -18.89 -26.16 -1.80
CA ALA A 361 -19.17 -24.96 -1.01
C ALA A 361 -20.53 -25.03 -0.26
N SER A 362 -21.36 -26.02 -0.56
CA SER A 362 -22.74 -26.19 -0.06
C SER A 362 -22.84 -26.48 1.44
N ALA A 363 -21.84 -27.15 2.02
CA ALA A 363 -21.87 -27.57 3.43
C ALA A 363 -21.76 -26.41 4.45
N THR A 364 -21.37 -25.22 3.99
CA THR A 364 -21.20 -24.01 4.84
C THR A 364 -22.19 -22.89 4.51
N GLN A 365 -23.06 -23.08 3.51
CA GLN A 365 -23.96 -22.04 3.00
C GLN A 365 -25.25 -21.95 3.82
N SER A 366 -25.64 -20.72 4.16
CA SER A 366 -26.80 -20.46 5.04
C SER A 366 -28.15 -20.53 4.32
N LEU A 367 -28.15 -20.48 2.99
CA LEU A 367 -29.33 -20.50 2.12
C LEU A 367 -29.16 -21.52 1.00
N ALA A 368 -30.24 -22.18 0.59
CA ALA A 368 -30.23 -23.08 -0.57
C ALA A 368 -29.97 -22.30 -1.90
N PRO A 369 -29.37 -22.93 -2.92
CA PRO A 369 -29.27 -22.35 -4.26
C PRO A 369 -30.65 -21.94 -4.80
N GLN A 370 -30.74 -20.74 -5.37
CA GLN A 370 -31.98 -20.24 -6.00
C GLN A 370 -31.99 -20.43 -7.53
N ARG A 371 -30.90 -20.98 -8.07
CA ARG A 371 -30.67 -21.17 -9.50
C ARG A 371 -31.36 -22.45 -10.02
N PRO A 372 -31.94 -22.46 -11.23
CA PRO A 372 -32.39 -23.70 -11.87
C PRO A 372 -31.20 -24.63 -12.18
N GLU A 373 -31.37 -25.93 -11.92
CA GLU A 373 -30.45 -26.96 -12.41
C GLU A 373 -30.75 -27.26 -13.88
N PHE A 374 -29.72 -27.24 -14.73
CA PHE A 374 -29.87 -27.51 -16.17
C PHE A 374 -29.64 -28.97 -16.52
N SER A 375 -30.42 -29.46 -17.48
CA SER A 375 -30.34 -30.80 -18.03
C SER A 375 -30.33 -30.78 -19.56
N LEU A 376 -30.04 -31.92 -20.19
CA LEU A 376 -30.19 -32.07 -21.65
C LEU A 376 -31.65 -31.86 -22.12
N ALA A 377 -32.64 -31.96 -21.23
CA ALA A 377 -34.04 -31.67 -21.55
C ALA A 377 -34.35 -30.16 -21.62
N ASP A 378 -33.37 -29.28 -21.37
CA ASP A 378 -33.50 -27.82 -21.45
C ASP A 378 -32.93 -27.22 -22.75
N GLN A 379 -32.38 -28.07 -23.62
CA GLN A 379 -31.94 -27.67 -24.96
C GLN A 379 -33.08 -27.04 -25.76
N GLY A 380 -32.77 -25.94 -26.45
CA GLY A 380 -33.76 -25.17 -27.22
C GLY A 380 -34.74 -24.33 -26.40
N LYS A 381 -34.71 -24.37 -25.06
CA LYS A 381 -35.49 -23.43 -24.20
C LYS A 381 -34.79 -22.09 -23.99
N TYR A 382 -33.49 -22.02 -24.26
CA TYR A 382 -32.64 -20.86 -24.03
C TYR A 382 -31.97 -20.38 -25.31
N ARG A 383 -31.79 -19.06 -25.43
CA ARG A 383 -30.95 -18.44 -26.46
C ARG A 383 -29.74 -17.77 -25.82
N LEU A 384 -28.60 -17.80 -26.52
CA LEU A 384 -27.44 -17.00 -26.14
C LEU A 384 -27.75 -15.50 -26.36
N VAL A 385 -27.46 -14.67 -25.37
CA VAL A 385 -27.56 -13.21 -25.45
C VAL A 385 -26.19 -12.63 -25.80
N GLU A 386 -25.20 -12.85 -24.94
CA GLU A 386 -23.83 -12.37 -25.14
C GLU A 386 -22.80 -13.21 -24.40
N TYR A 387 -21.55 -13.07 -24.84
CA TYR A 387 -20.37 -13.53 -24.12
C TYR A 387 -19.92 -12.45 -23.15
N VAL A 388 -19.69 -12.81 -21.89
CA VAL A 388 -19.49 -11.85 -20.80
C VAL A 388 -18.04 -11.84 -20.30
N ALA A 389 -17.42 -13.02 -20.14
CA ALA A 389 -16.05 -13.14 -19.63
C ALA A 389 -15.37 -14.44 -20.06
N ASP A 390 -14.05 -14.40 -20.20
CA ASP A 390 -13.20 -15.56 -20.53
C ASP A 390 -12.70 -16.35 -19.31
N GLY A 391 -12.83 -15.79 -18.10
CA GLY A 391 -12.33 -16.36 -16.86
C GLY A 391 -10.79 -16.30 -16.69
N ASN A 392 -10.05 -15.69 -17.61
CA ASN A 392 -8.58 -15.54 -17.50
C ASN A 392 -8.19 -14.44 -16.50
N GLY A 393 -9.06 -13.46 -16.33
CA GLY A 393 -8.97 -12.42 -15.28
C GLY A 393 -10.28 -12.34 -14.49
N PRO A 394 -10.28 -11.61 -13.36
CA PRO A 394 -11.50 -11.33 -12.64
C PRO A 394 -12.36 -10.33 -13.41
N LEU A 395 -13.67 -10.44 -13.24
CA LEU A 395 -14.63 -9.57 -13.90
C LEU A 395 -14.51 -8.13 -13.38
N ILE A 396 -14.55 -7.17 -14.30
CA ILE A 396 -14.69 -5.73 -14.01
C ILE A 396 -15.84 -5.22 -14.87
N LEU A 397 -16.80 -4.55 -14.24
CA LEU A 397 -17.97 -3.96 -14.88
C LEU A 397 -17.89 -2.44 -14.87
N LYS A 398 -18.42 -1.83 -15.93
CA LYS A 398 -18.68 -0.39 -16.02
C LYS A 398 -20.15 -0.10 -15.67
N THR A 399 -20.48 1.18 -15.53
CA THR A 399 -21.85 1.68 -15.25
C THR A 399 -22.92 0.94 -16.08
N ALA A 400 -22.76 0.90 -17.40
CA ALA A 400 -23.73 0.31 -18.31
C ALA A 400 -23.90 -1.21 -18.14
N ASP A 401 -22.81 -1.93 -17.81
CA ASP A 401 -22.86 -3.38 -17.60
C ASP A 401 -23.53 -3.70 -16.26
N MET A 402 -23.25 -2.91 -15.22
CA MET A 402 -23.92 -3.06 -13.92
C MET A 402 -25.43 -2.85 -14.00
N GLU A 403 -25.90 -1.89 -14.79
CA GLU A 403 -27.33 -1.71 -15.08
C GLU A 403 -27.89 -2.86 -15.92
N ARG A 404 -27.22 -3.21 -17.03
CA ARG A 404 -27.64 -4.30 -17.94
C ARG A 404 -27.77 -5.64 -17.23
N TYR A 405 -26.86 -5.93 -16.30
CA TYR A 405 -26.80 -7.19 -15.55
C TYR A 405 -27.63 -7.15 -14.26
N GLY A 406 -28.34 -6.06 -13.98
CA GLY A 406 -29.26 -5.95 -12.84
C GLY A 406 -28.60 -5.82 -11.47
N LEU A 407 -27.28 -5.59 -11.42
CA LEU A 407 -26.54 -5.30 -10.19
C LEU A 407 -26.88 -3.91 -9.67
N ALA A 408 -26.78 -2.91 -10.56
CA ALA A 408 -27.15 -1.53 -10.28
C ALA A 408 -28.65 -1.30 -10.54
N ARG A 409 -29.32 -0.64 -9.60
CA ARG A 409 -30.75 -0.32 -9.68
C ARG A 409 -31.03 1.00 -10.38
N GLN A 410 -30.09 1.94 -10.31
CA GLN A 410 -30.17 3.24 -10.96
C GLN A 410 -28.78 3.91 -11.00
N VAL A 411 -28.50 4.69 -12.05
CA VAL A 411 -27.44 5.70 -12.04
C VAL A 411 -27.87 6.94 -11.25
N VAL A 412 -27.08 7.33 -10.26
CA VAL A 412 -27.27 8.55 -9.45
C VAL A 412 -25.99 9.38 -9.44
N ARG A 413 -26.15 10.69 -9.65
CA ARG A 413 -25.04 11.65 -9.81
C ARG A 413 -24.79 12.51 -8.57
N ASN A 414 -25.75 12.61 -7.66
CA ASN A 414 -25.72 13.54 -6.53
C ASN A 414 -26.73 13.16 -5.42
N ASP A 415 -26.63 13.88 -4.30
CA ASP A 415 -27.48 13.72 -3.11
C ASP A 415 -28.98 13.94 -3.36
N ALA A 416 -29.36 14.77 -4.34
CA ALA A 416 -30.77 14.99 -4.68
C ALA A 416 -31.37 13.80 -5.45
N GLU A 417 -30.59 13.16 -6.31
CA GLU A 417 -30.98 11.90 -6.98
C GLU A 417 -31.02 10.73 -6.01
N LEU A 418 -30.14 10.68 -4.99
CA LEU A 418 -30.29 9.74 -3.86
C LEU A 418 -31.58 9.99 -3.07
N LEU A 419 -31.87 11.23 -2.69
CA LEU A 419 -33.13 11.57 -2.00
C LEU A 419 -34.35 11.11 -2.82
N ALA A 420 -34.33 11.32 -4.14
CA ALA A 420 -35.38 10.85 -5.05
C ALA A 420 -35.48 9.31 -5.10
N PHE A 421 -34.36 8.59 -5.16
CA PHE A 421 -34.34 7.11 -5.18
C PHE A 421 -34.98 6.47 -3.94
N PHE A 422 -34.84 7.12 -2.77
CA PHE A 422 -35.44 6.69 -1.50
C PHE A 422 -36.82 7.29 -1.21
N GLY A 423 -37.23 8.36 -1.91
CA GLY A 423 -38.39 9.18 -1.53
C GLY A 423 -38.18 9.97 -0.23
N ALA A 424 -36.91 10.17 0.15
CA ALA A 424 -36.52 10.78 1.42
C ALA A 424 -36.64 12.30 1.39
N LYS A 425 -36.76 12.90 2.58
CA LYS A 425 -36.87 14.35 2.77
C LYS A 425 -35.61 14.98 3.35
N ASN A 426 -34.87 14.22 4.15
CA ASN A 426 -33.66 14.67 4.83
C ASN A 426 -32.50 13.74 4.46
N LEU A 427 -31.36 14.31 4.08
CA LEU A 427 -30.10 13.60 3.88
C LEU A 427 -29.05 14.16 4.84
N ARG A 428 -28.29 13.27 5.48
CA ARG A 428 -27.14 13.64 6.31
C ARG A 428 -25.91 12.81 5.94
N ARG A 429 -24.88 13.48 5.44
CA ARG A 429 -23.55 12.90 5.29
C ARG A 429 -22.87 12.71 6.66
N LEU A 430 -22.23 11.56 6.82
CA LEU A 430 -21.43 11.16 7.97
C LEU A 430 -20.05 10.80 7.45
N ASP A 431 -19.28 11.83 7.11
CA ASP A 431 -17.90 11.69 6.64
C ASP A 431 -16.94 11.23 7.76
N PRO A 432 -15.75 10.69 7.42
CA PRO A 432 -14.71 10.41 8.41
C PRO A 432 -14.32 11.67 9.19
N THR A 433 -14.18 11.55 10.50
CA THR A 433 -13.73 12.66 11.36
C THR A 433 -12.23 12.91 11.20
N TRP A 434 -11.79 14.14 11.46
CA TRP A 434 -10.36 14.50 11.41
C TRP A 434 -9.49 13.62 12.32
N SER A 435 -10.04 13.15 13.45
CA SER A 435 -9.39 12.24 14.37
C SER A 435 -9.21 10.83 13.81
N GLU A 436 -10.11 10.34 12.94
CA GLU A 436 -9.90 9.10 12.18
C GLU A 436 -8.76 9.25 11.18
N GLY A 437 -8.66 10.41 10.51
CA GLY A 437 -7.53 10.73 9.64
C GLY A 437 -6.20 10.79 10.40
N LEU A 438 -6.17 11.39 11.59
CA LEU A 438 -5.00 11.40 12.46
C LEU A 438 -4.63 9.99 12.95
N VAL A 439 -5.62 9.18 13.35
CA VAL A 439 -5.41 7.79 13.77
C VAL A 439 -4.85 6.96 12.61
N ALA A 440 -5.38 7.10 11.38
CA ALA A 440 -4.85 6.44 10.19
C ALA A 440 -3.41 6.86 9.88
N PHE A 441 -3.09 8.16 10.02
CA PHE A 441 -1.74 8.69 9.85
C PHE A 441 -0.77 8.14 10.90
N LEU A 442 -1.15 8.15 12.19
CA LEU A 442 -0.31 7.63 13.28
C LEU A 442 -0.18 6.10 13.26
N THR A 443 -1.15 5.39 12.67
CA THR A 443 -1.08 3.93 12.47
C THR A 443 -0.20 3.57 11.26
N ASN A 444 0.12 4.53 10.37
CA ASN A 444 0.97 4.27 9.21
C ASN A 444 2.33 3.70 9.65
N PRO A 445 2.78 2.57 9.09
CA PRO A 445 3.98 1.89 9.60
C PRO A 445 5.27 2.73 9.54
N ILE A 446 5.42 3.59 8.52
CA ILE A 446 6.57 4.49 8.40
C ILE A 446 6.52 5.56 9.49
N VAL A 447 5.34 6.15 9.73
CA VAL A 447 5.13 7.14 10.79
C VAL A 447 5.41 6.54 12.17
N ARG A 448 4.95 5.30 12.43
CA ARG A 448 5.26 4.57 13.67
C ARG A 448 6.76 4.34 13.83
N GLY A 449 7.46 3.89 12.78
CA GLY A 449 8.91 3.72 12.80
C GLY A 449 9.65 5.03 13.14
N VAL A 450 9.27 6.14 12.50
CA VAL A 450 9.82 7.47 12.78
C VAL A 450 9.51 7.94 14.20
N LEU A 451 8.30 7.71 14.72
CA LEU A 451 7.94 8.03 16.11
C LEU A 451 8.76 7.24 17.13
N ILE A 452 9.06 5.96 16.86
CA ILE A 452 9.97 5.16 17.70
C ILE A 452 11.39 5.74 17.66
N VAL A 453 11.88 6.17 16.49
CA VAL A 453 13.20 6.83 16.38
C VAL A 453 13.24 8.13 17.18
N ILE A 454 12.23 8.99 17.05
CA ILE A 454 12.13 10.24 17.82
C ILE A 454 12.05 9.95 19.32
N PHE A 455 11.27 8.96 19.74
CA PHE A 455 11.15 8.52 21.13
C PHE A 455 12.52 8.08 21.69
N LEU A 456 13.22 7.17 21.02
CA LEU A 456 14.51 6.64 21.48
C LEU A 456 15.62 7.71 21.51
N ILE A 457 15.70 8.57 20.50
CA ILE A 457 16.66 9.69 20.49
C ILE A 457 16.35 10.67 21.62
N SER A 458 15.08 11.01 21.85
CA SER A 458 14.69 11.96 22.89
C SER A 458 14.94 11.39 24.29
N LEU A 459 14.69 10.09 24.49
CA LEU A 459 15.02 9.38 25.73
C LEU A 459 16.53 9.36 25.99
N PHE A 460 17.36 9.14 24.96
CA PHE A 460 18.82 9.23 25.07
C PHE A 460 19.30 10.65 25.43
N LEU A 461 18.70 11.69 24.84
CA LEU A 461 19.06 13.08 25.13
C LEU A 461 18.71 13.49 26.57
N GLU A 462 17.56 13.06 27.09
CA GLU A 462 17.16 13.25 28.50
C GLU A 462 18.17 12.59 29.44
N MET A 463 18.54 11.33 29.19
CA MET A 463 19.53 10.60 29.99
C MET A 463 20.94 11.20 29.90
N SER A 464 21.31 11.78 28.76
CA SER A 464 22.63 12.39 28.55
C SER A 464 22.77 13.77 29.20
N HIS A 465 21.66 14.49 29.40
CA HIS A 465 21.63 15.83 29.99
C HIS A 465 20.50 15.96 31.02
N PRO A 466 20.66 15.33 32.21
CA PRO A 466 19.66 15.38 33.27
C PRO A 466 19.29 16.83 33.62
N GLY A 467 17.99 17.14 33.61
CA GLY A 467 17.45 18.47 33.93
C GLY A 467 17.04 19.33 32.72
N VAL A 468 17.34 18.91 31.49
CA VAL A 468 16.73 19.52 30.30
C VAL A 468 15.39 18.86 30.04
N THR A 469 14.26 19.45 30.45
CA THR A 469 12.94 18.77 30.42
C THR A 469 12.32 18.60 29.01
N LEU A 470 12.91 19.18 27.97
CA LEU A 470 12.34 19.21 26.62
C LEU A 470 12.40 17.84 25.90
N PRO A 471 13.55 17.12 25.84
CA PRO A 471 13.59 15.75 25.32
C PRO A 471 12.61 14.80 26.02
N GLY A 472 12.49 14.83 27.34
CA GLY A 472 11.53 14.02 28.09
C GLY A 472 10.09 14.27 27.69
N LEU A 473 9.72 15.54 27.46
CA LEU A 473 8.40 15.89 26.91
C LEU A 473 8.19 15.34 25.50
N VAL A 474 9.19 15.45 24.61
CA VAL A 474 9.13 14.91 23.24
C VAL A 474 9.03 13.37 23.25
N ALA A 475 9.77 12.70 24.14
CA ALA A 475 9.65 11.26 24.35
C ALA A 475 8.24 10.88 24.83
N GLY A 476 7.69 11.58 25.83
CA GLY A 476 6.33 11.36 26.34
C GLY A 476 5.26 11.54 25.25
N VAL A 477 5.32 12.63 24.48
CA VAL A 477 4.41 12.87 23.35
C VAL A 477 4.53 11.80 22.27
N SER A 478 5.75 11.38 21.93
CA SER A 478 5.99 10.32 20.93
C SER A 478 5.44 8.97 21.40
N LEU A 479 5.57 8.66 22.69
CA LEU A 479 5.03 7.44 23.29
C LEU A 479 3.50 7.43 23.31
N VAL A 480 2.87 8.56 23.67
CA VAL A 480 1.41 8.71 23.58
C VAL A 480 0.93 8.59 22.13
N ALA A 481 1.65 9.15 21.16
CA ALA A 481 1.32 9.04 19.74
C ALA A 481 1.44 7.59 19.21
N LEU A 482 2.31 6.76 19.79
CA LEU A 482 2.44 5.34 19.48
C LEU A 482 1.32 4.48 20.11
N LEU A 483 0.89 4.81 21.34
CA LEU A 483 -0.09 4.02 22.10
C LEU A 483 -1.55 4.41 21.81
N ALA A 484 -1.83 5.69 21.57
CA ALA A 484 -3.20 6.18 21.42
C ALA A 484 -3.96 5.56 20.22
N PRO A 485 -3.38 5.41 19.00
CA PRO A 485 -4.13 4.86 17.87
C PRO A 485 -4.57 3.40 18.10
N PRO A 486 -3.70 2.45 18.51
CA PRO A 486 -4.12 1.10 18.86
C PRO A 486 -5.19 1.04 19.97
N LEU A 487 -5.11 1.91 20.98
CA LEU A 487 -6.12 1.99 22.05
C LEU A 487 -7.47 2.52 21.55
N ILE A 488 -7.47 3.54 20.68
CA ILE A 488 -8.70 4.14 20.11
C ILE A 488 -9.42 3.15 19.19
N ILE A 489 -8.68 2.34 18.43
CA ILE A 489 -9.27 1.33 17.52
C ILE A 489 -9.72 0.07 18.29
N GLY A 490 -9.21 -0.13 19.51
CA GLY A 490 -9.39 -1.38 20.26
C GLY A 490 -8.57 -2.53 19.69
N MET A 491 -7.37 -2.22 19.17
CA MET A 491 -6.38 -3.21 18.70
C MET A 491 -5.26 -3.45 19.71
N ALA A 492 -5.03 -2.53 20.67
CA ALA A 492 -4.10 -2.75 21.77
C ALA A 492 -4.79 -3.39 22.96
N ASN A 493 -4.15 -4.42 23.50
CA ASN A 493 -4.53 -5.07 24.74
C ASN A 493 -3.93 -4.30 25.93
N TRP A 494 -4.58 -4.38 27.09
CA TRP A 494 -4.09 -3.72 28.32
C TRP A 494 -2.68 -4.17 28.73
N TRP A 495 -2.26 -5.38 28.35
CA TRP A 495 -0.92 -5.89 28.67
C TRP A 495 0.20 -5.12 27.96
N GLU A 496 -0.03 -4.56 26.76
CA GLU A 496 0.99 -3.81 26.00
C GLU A 496 1.34 -2.50 26.71
N VAL A 497 0.29 -1.77 27.12
CA VAL A 497 0.41 -0.54 27.91
C VAL A 497 1.03 -0.85 29.27
N ALA A 498 0.59 -1.93 29.92
CA ALA A 498 1.15 -2.36 31.21
C ALA A 498 2.64 -2.74 31.10
N ALA A 499 3.05 -3.42 30.03
CA ALA A 499 4.45 -3.78 29.77
C ALA A 499 5.33 -2.55 29.55
N ILE A 500 4.87 -1.59 28.72
CA ILE A 500 5.58 -0.32 28.51
C ILE A 500 5.69 0.49 29.81
N ALA A 501 4.58 0.67 30.52
CA ALA A 501 4.55 1.43 31.77
C ALA A 501 5.43 0.79 32.85
N SER A 502 5.36 -0.54 33.00
CA SER A 502 6.22 -1.30 33.90
C SER A 502 7.68 -1.21 33.48
N GLY A 503 7.98 -1.26 32.19
CA GLY A 503 9.33 -1.13 31.65
C GLY A 503 9.97 0.21 32.02
N ILE A 504 9.25 1.30 31.78
CA ILE A 504 9.67 2.67 32.16
C ILE A 504 9.83 2.78 33.68
N LEU A 505 8.90 2.22 34.47
CA LEU A 505 8.96 2.25 35.92
C LEU A 505 10.18 1.49 36.49
N LEU A 506 10.52 0.32 35.94
CA LEU A 506 11.70 -0.44 36.36
C LEU A 506 13.00 0.27 35.98
N ILE A 507 13.07 0.90 34.81
CA ILE A 507 14.22 1.75 34.42
C ILE A 507 14.38 2.90 35.42
N ALA A 508 13.30 3.60 35.76
CA ALA A 508 13.32 4.66 36.77
C ALA A 508 13.71 4.14 38.16
N LEU A 509 13.26 2.95 38.55
CA LEU A 509 13.59 2.33 39.85
C LEU A 509 15.08 2.02 39.99
N GLU A 510 15.72 1.47 38.96
CA GLU A 510 17.19 1.26 38.94
C GLU A 510 17.93 2.62 39.04
N ILE A 511 17.50 3.64 38.29
CA ILE A 511 18.15 4.96 38.27
C ILE A 511 18.03 5.70 39.62
N PHE A 512 16.86 5.66 40.28
CA PHE A 512 16.59 6.48 41.46
C PHE A 512 16.67 5.74 42.81
N VAL A 513 16.50 4.42 42.84
CA VAL A 513 16.33 3.65 44.10
C VAL A 513 17.34 2.52 44.25
N ILE A 514 17.69 1.82 43.15
CA ILE A 514 18.57 0.64 43.19
C ILE A 514 19.79 0.85 42.27
N PRO A 515 20.66 1.84 42.54
CA PRO A 515 21.82 2.08 41.68
C PRO A 515 22.84 0.93 41.77
N GLY A 516 23.07 0.24 40.66
CA GLY A 516 24.27 -0.58 40.44
C GLY A 516 24.06 -2.09 40.32
N PHE A 517 22.83 -2.59 40.22
CA PHE A 517 22.58 -4.02 40.00
C PHE A 517 22.37 -4.35 38.52
N GLY A 518 21.86 -3.40 37.72
CA GLY A 518 21.66 -3.49 36.27
C GLY A 518 20.51 -4.40 35.83
N ILE A 519 20.18 -5.45 36.59
CA ILE A 519 19.15 -6.43 36.22
C ILE A 519 17.76 -5.79 36.15
N THR A 520 17.44 -4.87 37.07
CA THR A 520 16.13 -4.19 37.07
C THR A 520 16.02 -3.25 35.88
N GLY A 521 17.09 -2.52 35.55
CA GLY A 521 17.19 -1.73 34.32
C GLY A 521 17.04 -2.58 33.04
N ILE A 522 17.77 -3.70 32.93
CA ILE A 522 17.69 -4.61 31.77
C ILE A 522 16.28 -5.18 31.60
N LEU A 523 15.65 -5.65 32.69
CA LEU A 523 14.28 -6.15 32.66
C LEU A 523 13.29 -5.06 32.24
N GLY A 524 13.48 -3.83 32.71
CA GLY A 524 12.69 -2.68 32.30
C GLY A 524 12.80 -2.37 30.80
N VAL A 525 14.02 -2.41 30.25
CA VAL A 525 14.27 -2.25 28.81
C VAL A 525 13.61 -3.37 28.00
N LEU A 526 13.71 -4.63 28.46
CA LEU A 526 13.05 -5.76 27.80
C LEU A 526 11.53 -5.63 27.78
N LEU A 527 10.90 -5.22 28.88
CA LEU A 527 9.45 -4.99 28.94
C LEU A 527 9.00 -3.81 28.07
N LEU A 528 9.77 -2.73 28.04
CA LEU A 528 9.51 -1.57 27.17
C LEU A 528 9.51 -1.99 25.70
N PHE A 529 10.53 -2.73 25.25
CA PHE A 529 10.58 -3.18 23.86
C PHE A 529 9.55 -4.27 23.55
N ALA A 530 9.28 -5.20 24.47
CA ALA A 530 8.24 -6.21 24.29
C ALA A 530 6.84 -5.58 24.12
N GLY A 531 6.50 -4.58 24.91
CA GLY A 531 5.24 -3.85 24.76
C GLY A 531 5.19 -2.98 23.50
N LEU A 532 6.30 -2.31 23.11
CA LEU A 532 6.37 -1.58 21.83
C LEU A 532 6.16 -2.52 20.64
N ILE A 533 6.75 -3.71 20.63
CA ILE A 533 6.53 -4.75 19.60
C ILE A 533 5.08 -5.24 19.65
N GLY A 534 4.52 -5.44 20.85
CA GLY A 534 3.13 -5.83 21.08
C GLY A 534 2.11 -4.92 20.37
N THR A 535 2.36 -3.61 20.35
CA THR A 535 1.46 -2.62 19.71
C THR A 535 1.27 -2.79 18.19
N PHE A 536 2.02 -3.69 17.55
CA PHE A 536 1.86 -4.06 16.13
C PHE A 536 0.99 -5.31 15.93
N VAL A 537 0.69 -6.07 16.98
CA VAL A 537 -0.12 -7.29 16.90
C VAL A 537 -1.60 -6.93 17.12
N PRO A 538 -2.54 -7.28 16.21
CA PRO A 538 -3.96 -6.99 16.40
C PRO A 538 -4.57 -7.73 17.60
N SER A 539 -5.51 -7.10 18.31
CA SER A 539 -6.31 -7.74 19.36
C SER A 539 -6.94 -9.06 18.91
N GLY A 540 -6.80 -10.09 19.73
CA GLY A 540 -7.27 -11.46 19.46
C GLY A 540 -6.28 -12.56 19.85
N SER A 541 -5.01 -12.22 20.10
CA SER A 541 -4.04 -13.12 20.72
C SER A 541 -3.70 -12.67 22.15
N ASP A 542 -4.23 -13.38 23.14
CA ASP A 542 -3.84 -13.23 24.56
C ASP A 542 -2.40 -13.72 24.84
N SER A 543 -1.73 -14.29 23.83
CA SER A 543 -0.36 -14.79 23.85
C SER A 543 0.60 -13.85 23.11
N LEU A 544 1.79 -13.64 23.69
CA LEU A 544 2.94 -12.98 23.04
C LEU A 544 3.40 -13.68 21.76
N PHE A 545 3.05 -14.96 21.59
CA PHE A 545 3.35 -15.77 20.41
C PHE A 545 2.04 -16.19 19.76
N PRO A 546 1.57 -15.49 18.71
CA PRO A 546 0.32 -15.82 18.04
C PRO A 546 0.42 -17.11 17.23
N ASP A 547 -0.66 -17.89 17.20
CA ASP A 547 -0.71 -19.12 16.39
C ASP A 547 -1.17 -18.91 14.95
N SER A 548 -1.87 -17.81 14.66
CA SER A 548 -2.31 -17.53 13.29
C SER A 548 -1.13 -17.07 12.41
N PRO A 549 -1.03 -17.55 11.15
CA PRO A 549 0.01 -17.11 10.22
C PRO A 549 0.07 -15.59 10.03
N GLN A 550 -1.10 -14.93 10.04
CA GLN A 550 -1.23 -13.49 9.92
C GLN A 550 -0.58 -12.75 11.10
N ALA A 551 -0.96 -13.10 12.34
CA ALA A 551 -0.41 -12.42 13.51
C ALA A 551 1.08 -12.73 13.71
N ARG A 552 1.57 -13.89 13.26
CA ARG A 552 3.02 -14.17 13.16
C ARG A 552 3.74 -13.21 12.21
N SER A 553 3.15 -12.88 11.05
CA SER A 553 3.74 -11.90 10.12
C SER A 553 3.69 -10.46 10.64
N GLU A 554 2.69 -10.10 11.45
CA GLU A 554 2.63 -8.80 12.12
C GLU A 554 3.63 -8.69 13.27
N LEU A 555 3.79 -9.75 14.09
CA LEU A 555 4.80 -9.81 15.15
C LEU A 555 6.22 -9.67 14.58
N LEU A 556 6.55 -10.42 13.53
CA LEU A 556 7.85 -10.31 12.85
C LEU A 556 8.10 -8.89 12.31
N TYR A 557 7.05 -8.20 11.88
CA TYR A 557 7.17 -6.81 11.43
C TYR A 557 7.31 -5.81 12.58
N GLY A 558 6.62 -6.00 13.70
CA GLY A 558 6.84 -5.22 14.92
C GLY A 558 8.29 -5.33 15.39
N VAL A 559 8.82 -6.55 15.44
CA VAL A 559 10.24 -6.84 15.73
C VAL A 559 11.16 -6.11 14.74
N ALA A 560 10.94 -6.27 13.43
CA ALA A 560 11.79 -5.65 12.40
C ALA A 560 11.75 -4.12 12.45
N THR A 561 10.56 -3.52 12.64
CA THR A 561 10.37 -2.07 12.72
C THR A 561 11.07 -1.49 13.93
N VAL A 562 10.92 -2.12 15.10
CA VAL A 562 11.62 -1.73 16.33
C VAL A 562 13.13 -1.90 16.17
N ALA A 563 13.62 -3.00 15.60
CA ALA A 563 15.05 -3.21 15.37
C ALA A 563 15.67 -2.19 14.41
N MET A 564 14.99 -1.86 13.30
CA MET A 564 15.41 -0.79 12.40
C MET A 564 15.39 0.57 13.10
N ALA A 565 14.33 0.89 13.86
CA ALA A 565 14.24 2.13 14.60
C ALA A 565 15.35 2.26 15.66
N VAL A 566 15.70 1.18 16.37
CA VAL A 566 16.86 1.15 17.28
C VAL A 566 18.15 1.42 16.52
N ALA A 567 18.41 0.75 15.40
CA ALA A 567 19.62 0.97 14.60
C ALA A 567 19.72 2.42 14.07
N THR A 568 18.64 2.96 13.52
CA THR A 568 18.56 4.37 13.08
C THR A 568 18.76 5.34 14.24
N SER A 569 18.20 5.04 15.42
CA SER A 569 18.38 5.85 16.63
C SER A 569 19.81 5.82 17.13
N MET A 570 20.48 4.66 17.14
CA MET A 570 21.89 4.56 17.54
C MET A 570 22.80 5.40 16.62
N VAL A 571 22.55 5.37 15.30
CA VAL A 571 23.26 6.24 14.35
C VAL A 571 22.96 7.71 14.63
N GLY A 572 21.69 8.08 14.84
CA GLY A 572 21.28 9.44 15.21
C GLY A 572 21.96 9.94 16.48
N CYS A 573 21.93 9.14 17.56
CA CYS A 573 22.59 9.43 18.84
C CYS A 573 24.11 9.56 18.70
N TYR A 574 24.77 8.72 17.87
CA TYR A 574 26.20 8.87 17.58
C TYR A 574 26.51 10.22 16.90
N PHE A 575 25.74 10.60 15.87
CA PHE A 575 25.91 11.90 15.21
C PHE A 575 25.62 13.07 16.15
N LEU A 576 24.56 12.99 16.96
CA LEU A 576 24.21 13.97 17.97
C LEU A 576 25.32 14.13 19.01
N ALA A 577 25.80 13.04 19.62
CA ALA A 577 26.87 13.09 20.62
C ALA A 577 28.17 13.66 20.03
N LYS A 578 28.52 13.30 18.79
CA LYS A 578 29.74 13.77 18.12
C LYS A 578 29.70 15.25 17.72
N HIS A 579 28.52 15.81 17.43
CA HIS A 579 28.37 17.20 16.96
C HIS A 579 27.61 18.09 17.96
N PHE A 580 27.40 17.63 19.20
CA PHE A 580 26.50 18.27 20.16
C PHE A 580 26.89 19.73 20.45
N GLY A 581 28.20 19.99 20.58
CA GLY A 581 28.75 21.31 20.90
C GLY A 581 28.68 22.35 19.79
N SER A 582 28.31 21.99 18.55
CA SER A 582 28.24 22.94 17.42
C SER A 582 26.81 23.38 17.06
N LEU A 583 25.78 22.88 17.77
CA LEU A 583 24.38 23.20 17.46
C LEU A 583 23.94 24.55 18.06
N PRO A 584 23.53 25.54 17.22
CA PRO A 584 23.34 26.93 17.66
C PRO A 584 22.13 27.17 18.58
N VAL A 585 21.24 26.18 18.72
CA VAL A 585 20.05 26.27 19.58
C VAL A 585 20.38 25.92 21.03
N ILE A 586 21.30 24.97 21.25
CA ILE A 586 21.65 24.48 22.60
C ILE A 586 22.43 25.53 23.39
N GLY A 587 23.31 26.28 22.72
CA GLY A 587 24.03 27.42 23.33
C GLY A 587 23.16 28.58 23.80
N LYS A 588 21.85 28.57 23.52
CA LYS A 588 20.84 29.51 24.08
C LYS A 588 19.97 28.90 25.18
N LEU A 589 19.93 27.58 25.30
CA LEU A 589 19.19 26.84 26.34
C LEU A 589 20.09 26.47 27.53
N VAL A 590 21.39 26.29 27.30
CA VAL A 590 22.40 26.30 28.35
C VAL A 590 22.51 27.72 28.87
N LEU A 591 21.78 28.02 29.93
CA LEU A 591 22.04 29.20 30.74
C LEU A 591 23.48 29.09 31.23
N ARG A 592 24.38 29.92 30.71
CA ARG A 592 25.71 30.07 31.31
C ARG A 592 25.46 30.59 32.72
N SER A 593 25.70 29.74 33.71
CA SER A 593 25.70 30.13 35.11
C SER A 593 26.76 31.22 35.28
N SER A 594 26.33 32.48 35.36
CA SER A 594 27.09 33.48 36.11
C SER A 594 27.33 32.90 37.50
N PRO A 595 28.58 32.82 37.99
CA PRO A 595 28.84 32.38 39.35
C PRO A 595 28.14 33.35 40.31
N ALA A 596 27.09 32.87 40.98
CA ALA A 596 26.45 33.61 42.06
C ALA A 596 27.35 33.48 43.31
N ASN A 597 28.42 34.29 43.33
CA ASN A 597 29.23 34.60 44.51
C ASN A 597 29.98 35.92 44.25
N GLU A 598 29.31 37.05 44.43
CA GLU A 598 29.98 38.34 44.58
C GLU A 598 30.72 38.40 45.93
N VAL A 599 31.93 37.84 45.99
CA VAL A 599 33.05 38.41 46.77
C VAL A 599 34.36 38.18 45.99
N ASP A 600 34.99 39.28 45.56
CA ASP A 600 36.37 39.38 45.03
C ASP A 600 36.77 38.66 43.73
N GLU A 601 35.86 38.50 42.77
CA GLU A 601 36.24 38.06 41.39
C GLU A 601 36.86 39.19 40.52
N GLY A 602 37.06 40.40 41.08
CA GLY A 602 37.82 41.48 40.43
C GLY A 602 39.33 41.25 40.34
N LEU A 603 39.88 40.28 41.08
CA LEU A 603 41.32 39.98 41.13
C LEU A 603 41.70 38.69 40.37
N PHE A 604 40.75 37.80 40.12
CA PHE A 604 40.98 36.52 39.42
C PHE A 604 40.75 36.58 37.90
N ALA A 605 40.11 37.64 37.38
CA ALA A 605 39.89 37.85 35.95
C ALA A 605 41.18 38.07 35.11
N ALA A 606 42.35 38.14 35.76
CA ALA A 606 43.67 38.17 35.11
C ALA A 606 44.29 36.77 34.88
N ILE A 607 43.62 35.68 35.32
CA ILE A 607 44.17 34.31 35.28
C ILE A 607 43.19 33.36 34.56
N ALA A 608 42.95 33.64 33.28
CA ALA A 608 42.53 32.63 32.31
C ALA A 608 43.62 32.54 31.22
N PRO A 609 44.04 31.33 30.80
CA PRO A 609 45.24 31.17 29.99
C PRO A 609 45.00 31.60 28.54
N GLY A 610 45.37 32.85 28.23
CA GLY A 610 45.59 33.30 26.86
C GLY A 610 46.91 32.76 26.31
N ASP A 611 46.93 32.50 24.99
CA ASP A 611 48.06 31.94 24.25
C ASP A 611 49.42 32.55 24.61
N GLY A 612 50.42 31.67 24.75
CA GLY A 612 51.83 32.03 24.69
C GLY A 612 52.46 32.49 26.01
N ASP A 613 53.52 31.76 26.41
CA ASP A 613 54.87 32.29 26.67
C ASP A 613 55.72 31.33 27.50
N VAL A 614 55.12 30.30 28.10
CA VAL A 614 55.85 29.31 28.90
C VAL A 614 56.62 28.36 27.99
N ARG A 615 57.95 28.43 28.03
CA ARG A 615 58.84 27.58 27.22
C ARG A 615 59.64 26.62 28.09
N VAL A 616 59.89 25.41 27.60
CA VAL A 616 60.87 24.49 28.21
C VAL A 616 62.22 25.20 28.30
N GLY A 617 62.88 25.10 29.47
CA GLY A 617 64.10 25.83 29.79
C GLY A 617 63.89 27.19 30.50
N GLN A 618 62.67 27.73 30.52
CA GLN A 618 62.39 28.99 31.22
C GLN A 618 62.53 28.83 32.74
N VAL A 619 63.20 29.81 33.36
CA VAL A 619 63.40 29.85 34.82
C VAL A 619 62.41 30.82 35.46
N GLY A 620 61.77 30.38 36.53
CA GLY A 620 60.86 31.16 37.37
C GLY A 620 61.17 30.98 38.86
N ILE A 621 60.30 31.50 39.72
CA ILE A 621 60.40 31.37 41.19
C ILE A 621 59.12 30.70 41.71
N ALA A 622 59.25 29.67 42.55
CA ALA A 622 58.10 29.05 43.21
C ALA A 622 57.44 30.04 44.18
N ILE A 623 56.16 30.35 43.99
CA ILE A 623 55.39 31.28 44.83
C ILE A 623 54.71 30.52 45.98
N THR A 624 54.22 29.32 45.72
CA THR A 624 53.72 28.40 46.75
C THR A 624 54.69 27.24 46.94
N PRO A 625 54.68 26.53 48.08
CA PRO A 625 55.28 25.20 48.16
C PRO A 625 54.74 24.29 47.05
N LEU A 626 55.62 23.56 46.36
CA LEU A 626 55.24 22.60 45.31
C LEU A 626 55.25 21.18 45.91
N ARG A 627 54.07 20.55 46.10
CA ARG A 627 53.93 19.22 46.74
C ARG A 627 52.78 18.36 46.16
N PRO A 628 52.91 17.80 44.95
CA PRO A 628 53.87 18.18 43.92
C PRO A 628 53.39 19.43 43.15
N SER A 629 52.09 19.73 43.15
CA SER A 629 51.53 20.93 42.52
C SER A 629 51.72 22.19 43.35
N GLY A 630 51.66 23.34 42.67
CA GLY A 630 51.62 24.68 43.24
C GLY A 630 51.82 25.73 42.14
N LYS A 631 52.20 26.95 42.50
CA LYS A 631 52.36 28.07 41.57
C LYS A 631 53.81 28.54 41.47
N MET A 632 54.25 28.87 40.26
CA MET A 632 55.47 29.63 40.03
C MET A 632 55.18 30.95 39.31
N GLN A 633 56.04 31.94 39.52
CA GLN A 633 56.09 33.15 38.73
C GLN A 633 57.16 33.02 37.64
N ALA A 634 56.78 33.26 36.39
CA ALA A 634 57.67 33.26 35.23
C ALA A 634 57.48 34.57 34.46
N GLY A 635 58.43 35.49 34.63
CA GLY A 635 58.24 36.90 34.25
C GLY A 635 57.14 37.53 35.08
N ASP A 636 56.22 38.25 34.42
CA ASP A 636 55.09 38.94 35.07
C ASP A 636 53.85 38.04 35.27
N LYS A 637 53.90 36.78 34.83
CA LYS A 637 52.78 35.82 34.90
C LYS A 637 52.98 34.82 36.05
N ILE A 638 51.92 34.54 36.82
CA ILE A 638 51.85 33.43 37.78
C ILE A 638 51.12 32.27 37.11
N ILE A 639 51.70 31.07 37.14
CA ILE A 639 51.16 29.87 36.50
C ILE A 639 51.18 28.66 37.44
N ASP A 640 50.22 27.76 37.27
CA ASP A 640 50.19 26.47 37.97
C ASP A 640 51.20 25.49 37.36
N VAL A 641 51.98 24.85 38.22
CA VAL A 641 53.07 23.91 37.86
C VAL A 641 53.12 22.73 38.81
N VAL A 642 53.75 21.65 38.35
CA VAL A 642 53.98 20.42 39.13
C VAL A 642 55.48 20.17 39.23
N ALA A 643 56.01 20.07 40.46
CA ALA A 643 57.39 19.65 40.70
C ALA A 643 57.59 18.23 40.15
N GLN A 644 58.61 18.05 39.31
CA GLN A 644 58.95 16.76 38.71
C GLN A 644 59.46 15.77 39.77
N MET A 645 60.25 16.26 40.72
CA MET A 645 60.90 15.48 41.78
C MET A 645 60.91 16.27 43.09
N GLY A 646 60.56 15.62 44.20
CA GLY A 646 60.72 16.14 45.55
C GLY A 646 59.79 17.30 45.94
N PHE A 647 60.07 17.90 47.10
CA PHE A 647 59.43 19.12 47.57
C PHE A 647 60.26 20.33 47.19
N ILE A 648 59.64 21.31 46.53
CA ILE A 648 60.26 22.60 46.25
C ILE A 648 59.65 23.68 47.15
N ALA A 649 60.50 24.35 47.92
CA ALA A 649 60.10 25.41 48.84
C ALA A 649 59.71 26.70 48.10
N PRO A 650 58.77 27.51 48.63
CA PRO A 650 58.49 28.84 48.09
C PRO A 650 59.75 29.71 48.16
N GLY A 651 59.96 30.55 47.15
CA GLY A 651 61.16 31.35 46.93
C GLY A 651 62.28 30.66 46.16
N ALA A 652 62.22 29.33 45.95
CA ALA A 652 63.23 28.61 45.17
C ALA A 652 63.13 28.93 43.66
N LYS A 653 64.28 29.01 42.98
CA LYS A 653 64.32 29.07 41.51
C LYS A 653 63.95 27.71 40.93
N VAL A 654 63.06 27.72 39.95
CA VAL A 654 62.57 26.52 39.26
C VAL A 654 62.70 26.68 37.75
N ARG A 655 62.93 25.59 37.03
CA ARG A 655 63.00 25.57 35.56
C ARG A 655 61.91 24.68 35.00
N VAL A 656 61.23 25.14 33.95
CA VAL A 656 60.28 24.34 33.18
C VAL A 656 61.00 23.24 32.42
N VAL A 657 60.68 21.98 32.72
CA VAL A 657 61.25 20.80 32.05
C VAL A 657 60.30 20.20 31.01
N VAL A 658 58.98 20.29 31.24
CA VAL A 658 57.96 19.79 30.30
C VAL A 658 56.79 20.79 30.23
N VAL A 659 56.31 21.06 29.03
CA VAL A 659 55.05 21.77 28.78
C VAL A 659 54.15 20.85 27.98
N THR A 660 52.96 20.57 28.49
CA THR A 660 51.88 19.88 27.78
C THR A 660 50.59 20.69 27.90
N GLU A 661 49.59 20.39 27.08
CA GLU A 661 48.26 21.02 27.11
C GLU A 661 47.58 20.94 28.49
N PHE A 662 47.88 19.90 29.29
CA PHE A 662 47.20 19.63 30.57
C PHE A 662 48.07 19.86 31.82
N ARG A 663 49.39 20.03 31.68
CA ARG A 663 50.32 20.26 32.81
C ARG A 663 51.66 20.82 32.37
N ILE A 664 52.24 21.63 33.26
CA ILE A 664 53.60 22.17 33.16
C ILE A 664 54.42 21.57 34.31
N GLU A 665 55.52 20.89 33.99
CA GLU A 665 56.44 20.31 34.99
C GLU A 665 57.67 21.18 35.21
N VAL A 666 58.13 21.27 36.45
CA VAL A 666 59.30 22.06 36.85
C VAL A 666 60.29 21.29 37.72
N GLU A 667 61.58 21.55 37.54
CA GLU A 667 62.68 21.10 38.42
C GLU A 667 63.20 22.27 39.26
N ALA A 668 63.85 21.99 40.40
CA ALA A 668 64.58 23.01 41.15
C ALA A 668 65.92 23.32 40.45
N VAL A 669 66.28 24.60 40.35
CA VAL A 669 67.58 25.02 39.81
C VAL A 669 68.57 25.12 40.97
N GLU A 670 69.44 24.12 41.11
CA GLU A 670 70.57 24.19 42.04
C GLU A 670 71.52 25.33 41.64
N GLY A 671 71.77 26.24 42.57
CA GLY A 671 72.78 27.28 42.42
C GLY A 671 74.13 26.79 42.92
N ASN A 672 75.13 26.73 42.04
CA ASN A 672 76.50 26.93 42.48
C ASN A 672 76.61 28.33 43.12
N ALA A 673 77.34 28.42 44.23
CA ALA A 673 77.53 29.63 45.02
C ALA A 673 78.24 30.76 44.26
#